data_AF-A0AB39QP69-F1
#
_entry.id   AF-A0AB39QP69-F1
#
_cell.length_a   1.000
_cell.length_b   1.000
_cell.length_c   1.000
_cell.angle_alpha   90.00
_cell.angle_beta   90.00
_cell.angle_gamma   90.00
#
_symmetry.space_group_name_H-M   'P 1'
#
loop_
_entity.id
_entity.type
_entity.pdbx_description
1 polymer ?
#
loop_
_entity_poly.entity_id
_entity_poly.type
_entity_poly.pdbx_seq_one_letter_code
_entity_poly.pdbx_strand_id
1 'polypeptide(L)'
;MPQIDTRLVQTAVIGGRDSDQPVILPEEPHNLDEFRRQFGTDRFWCGTLLGGCGEKLMTKRYETKVCHFSHYPDRHGNRAVCGRTANGVDSADHLFIKLHVARWLTDQGHAARAELRSLGHGPGDAVDFWLRAMDQHLRFELHPEDYRNWRKAADSLGAKEGHIEWVFGRDGAITRDMVARQGYALRVRCETEGNDRRVLIGTVTENRTVTWAPLEQCRMTSSGLVTPALKELRTKGIIREGGMRNDPLPGSLPLRGAEIVFAVDSESAPPAESPFATAGRHLVSGFVKPAGSRIIRAHLSLPKEIPVPTEQYVYRLSGAVRLLITDPVEGKSASWAVRADSLVQLNGLEAERTGLWRPSVALDERLDTAPRTAHPRTDTVLAQPERSRAATVLRQALERVAREGTTTTWHELARRIGLDLAHLPDPKRRDLLVAVDKPMSPDRPLLCVLILAGSGRPLPYLGTVLRLLGAAAPASETALHRWSETAIKKAHEAYRQTPAATLAASTTSEEKPVTQEQAPSHDELLSASRKLVAIRAKLREAAAVLPRASGRRATRLSQTIEQGEAHAQQYYAARRQRQTLRFWLKADDLILDQLDRLVGRPVASTEPTSQSIDKGTSAHQHSQPRDEGSKNAADVRQGAHDRQIEAARSVARVSELFAAATLTSDLAEVQRLRQEAENISDHELAAEERERLHRLRADMREWTDARESEQDHDAQGGVDEPAEAPQLSAFAEARIEFEWLVQEIRSAQEAGDLAVVETARRLAGPVYARRLSPPDREEYTPFMREVKAWCREQDPEKQVDPSLRKIRQLLAELGRTRETRPADELADVLDEIGKLRRRLAQQLPAAEDWEVKRWRRRLKAQKPTKREHSAPTATTAPQNTYPQQTDGAADPRHADRLPIETLDKLAAGAREILADAARSGGRLLTWGDLRLRMGGGLPHLHPDDQGELLVAVDRETPADEPLLSTLIASTDASLHWLYRHVRFSLGRERIPASELEAHWATEVLRLRQIWRHR
;
A
#
# COMPACT_ATOMS: atom_id res chain seq x y z
N MET A 1 -2.88 -35.71 -27.02
CA MET A 1 -3.94 -35.17 -27.89
C MET A 1 -3.34 -34.05 -28.73
N PRO A 2 -3.64 -33.94 -30.03
CA PRO A 2 -3.13 -32.85 -30.85
C PRO A 2 -3.70 -31.53 -30.31
N GLN A 3 -2.83 -30.54 -30.15
CA GLN A 3 -3.16 -29.23 -29.61
C GLN A 3 -4.11 -28.50 -30.59
N ILE A 4 -5.35 -28.25 -30.16
CA ILE A 4 -6.38 -27.55 -30.94
C ILE A 4 -5.88 -26.13 -31.25
N ASP A 5 -5.97 -25.71 -32.52
CA ASP A 5 -5.58 -24.36 -32.94
C ASP A 5 -6.60 -23.32 -32.41
N THR A 6 -6.28 -22.70 -31.28
CA THR A 6 -7.13 -21.72 -30.58
C THR A 6 -7.28 -20.39 -31.32
N ARG A 7 -6.74 -20.25 -32.53
CA ARG A 7 -6.89 -19.05 -33.37
C ARG A 7 -8.19 -19.05 -34.18
N LEU A 8 -8.86 -20.19 -34.30
CA LEU A 8 -10.06 -20.34 -35.13
C LEU A 8 -11.32 -20.13 -34.28
N VAL A 9 -12.29 -19.36 -34.80
CA VAL A 9 -13.53 -19.02 -34.10
C VAL A 9 -14.47 -20.23 -34.08
N GLN A 10 -14.69 -20.82 -32.90
CA GLN A 10 -15.55 -22.00 -32.73
C GLN A 10 -16.97 -21.68 -32.26
N THR A 11 -17.23 -20.47 -31.77
CA THR A 11 -18.54 -20.11 -31.21
C THR A 11 -19.12 -18.86 -31.85
N ALA A 12 -20.44 -18.85 -31.96
CA ALA A 12 -21.24 -17.76 -32.51
C ALA A 12 -22.54 -17.60 -31.71
N VAL A 13 -23.33 -16.58 -32.04
CA VAL A 13 -24.71 -16.43 -31.54
C VAL A 13 -25.69 -16.47 -32.70
N ILE A 14 -26.95 -16.85 -32.42
CA ILE A 14 -28.05 -16.94 -33.38
C ILE A 14 -29.13 -15.90 -33.04
N GLY A 15 -29.65 -15.18 -34.03
CA GLY A 15 -30.76 -14.23 -33.91
C GLY A 15 -30.34 -12.76 -34.05
N GLY A 16 -29.04 -12.46 -33.99
CA GLY A 16 -28.50 -11.12 -34.16
C GLY A 16 -27.18 -10.91 -33.41
N ARG A 17 -26.56 -9.74 -33.60
CA ARG A 17 -25.26 -9.39 -32.99
C ARG A 17 -25.27 -9.35 -31.46
N ASP A 18 -26.40 -9.03 -30.85
CA ASP A 18 -26.56 -8.90 -29.39
C ASP A 18 -27.38 -10.05 -28.78
N SER A 19 -27.56 -11.13 -29.54
CA SER A 19 -28.28 -12.31 -29.08
C SER A 19 -27.52 -13.05 -27.98
N ASP A 20 -28.27 -13.61 -27.03
CA ASP A 20 -27.76 -14.46 -25.96
C ASP A 20 -27.93 -15.97 -26.24
N GLN A 21 -28.31 -16.34 -27.46
CA GLN A 21 -28.44 -17.73 -27.90
C GLN A 21 -27.11 -18.23 -28.50
N PRO A 22 -26.27 -18.94 -27.73
CA PRO A 22 -24.97 -19.38 -28.21
C PRO A 22 -25.09 -20.62 -29.11
N VAL A 23 -24.07 -20.82 -29.93
CA VAL A 23 -23.92 -22.04 -30.71
C VAL A 23 -22.43 -22.38 -30.89
N ILE A 24 -22.11 -23.67 -30.92
CA ILE A 24 -20.77 -24.18 -31.20
C ILE A 24 -20.76 -24.88 -32.54
N LEU A 25 -19.73 -24.57 -33.33
CA LEU A 25 -19.50 -25.28 -34.58
C LEU A 25 -18.81 -26.61 -34.31
N PRO A 26 -19.30 -27.73 -34.86
CA PRO A 26 -18.54 -28.97 -34.85
C PRO A 26 -17.22 -28.85 -35.59
N GLU A 27 -16.18 -29.45 -35.03
CA GLU A 27 -14.86 -29.48 -35.66
C GLU A 27 -14.81 -30.39 -36.89
N GLU A 28 -15.64 -31.44 -36.90
CA GLU A 28 -15.68 -32.48 -37.93
C GLU A 28 -16.64 -32.12 -39.10
N PRO A 29 -16.25 -32.39 -40.36
CA PRO A 29 -17.04 -32.01 -41.54
C PRO A 29 -18.44 -32.64 -41.60
N HIS A 30 -18.55 -33.90 -41.20
CA HIS A 30 -19.84 -34.60 -41.23
C HIS A 30 -20.83 -34.00 -40.23
N ASN A 31 -20.36 -33.70 -39.02
CA ASN A 31 -21.15 -33.05 -37.98
C ASN A 31 -21.48 -31.60 -38.37
N LEU A 32 -20.60 -30.91 -39.10
CA LEU A 32 -20.90 -29.59 -39.68
C LEU A 32 -22.03 -29.66 -40.72
N ASP A 33 -22.09 -30.72 -41.53
CA ASP A 33 -23.16 -30.86 -42.52
C ASP A 33 -24.52 -31.08 -41.84
N GLU A 34 -24.55 -31.81 -40.71
CA GLU A 34 -25.73 -31.92 -39.85
C GLU A 34 -26.09 -30.60 -39.15
N PHE A 35 -25.09 -29.91 -38.62
CA PHE A 35 -25.23 -28.58 -38.02
C PHE A 35 -25.90 -27.59 -38.98
N ARG A 36 -25.48 -27.58 -40.25
CA ARG A 36 -26.07 -26.72 -41.29
C ARG A 36 -27.51 -27.09 -41.62
N ARG A 37 -27.87 -28.38 -41.56
CA ARG A 37 -29.27 -28.83 -41.70
C ARG A 37 -30.12 -28.35 -40.53
N GLN A 38 -29.58 -28.36 -39.32
CA GLN A 38 -30.29 -27.96 -38.10
C GLN A 38 -30.46 -26.44 -37.98
N PHE A 39 -29.39 -25.66 -38.19
CA PHE A 39 -29.36 -24.22 -37.88
C PHE A 39 -29.32 -23.31 -39.13
N GLY A 40 -29.24 -23.88 -40.33
CA GLY A 40 -29.05 -23.13 -41.57
C GLY A 40 -27.60 -22.68 -41.78
N THR A 41 -27.38 -21.76 -42.73
CA THR A 41 -26.02 -21.37 -43.17
C THR A 41 -25.67 -19.89 -42.93
N ASP A 42 -26.65 -19.03 -42.66
CA ASP A 42 -26.50 -17.56 -42.69
C ASP A 42 -27.02 -16.85 -41.43
N ARG A 43 -27.29 -17.61 -40.37
CA ARG A 43 -27.86 -17.15 -39.09
C ARG A 43 -26.83 -17.03 -37.96
N PHE A 44 -25.56 -16.81 -38.29
CA PHE A 44 -24.49 -16.78 -37.30
C PHE A 44 -23.88 -15.39 -37.23
N TRP A 45 -23.65 -14.92 -36.01
CA TRP A 45 -23.04 -13.63 -35.74
C TRP A 45 -21.86 -13.78 -34.78
N CYS A 46 -20.84 -12.96 -34.98
CA CYS A 46 -19.73 -12.76 -34.06
C CYS A 46 -20.22 -11.92 -32.88
N GLY A 47 -20.97 -12.55 -31.97
CA GLY A 47 -21.78 -11.85 -30.96
C GLY A 47 -21.00 -10.89 -30.07
N THR A 48 -21.59 -9.75 -29.76
CA THR A 48 -21.01 -8.74 -28.84
C THR A 48 -20.88 -9.30 -27.42
N LEU A 49 -21.83 -10.14 -26.99
CA LEU A 49 -21.78 -10.86 -25.72
C LEU A 49 -20.68 -11.93 -25.67
N LEU A 50 -20.07 -12.31 -26.80
CA LEU A 50 -18.88 -13.17 -26.87
C LEU A 50 -17.57 -12.38 -26.91
N GLY A 51 -17.63 -11.04 -26.79
CA GLY A 51 -16.50 -10.14 -27.06
C GLY A 51 -16.18 -10.00 -28.55
N GLY A 52 -17.13 -10.35 -29.42
CA GLY A 52 -17.03 -10.26 -30.88
C GLY A 52 -17.38 -8.88 -31.44
N CYS A 53 -17.16 -8.69 -32.74
CA CYS A 53 -17.38 -7.41 -33.43
C CYS A 53 -18.84 -7.15 -33.86
N GLY A 54 -19.74 -8.13 -33.75
CA GLY A 54 -21.14 -8.06 -34.17
C GLY A 54 -21.38 -8.44 -35.63
N GLU A 55 -20.35 -8.68 -36.42
CA GLU A 55 -20.47 -9.00 -37.84
C GLU A 55 -20.99 -10.42 -38.11
N LYS A 56 -21.60 -10.62 -39.29
CA LYS A 56 -22.08 -11.94 -39.71
C LYS A 56 -20.91 -12.92 -39.91
N LEU A 57 -21.18 -14.17 -39.56
CA LEU A 57 -20.27 -15.30 -39.71
C LEU A 57 -20.82 -16.31 -40.72
N MET A 58 -19.90 -16.91 -41.48
CA MET A 58 -20.14 -18.10 -42.29
C MET A 58 -19.40 -19.30 -41.73
N THR A 59 -19.91 -20.50 -42.00
CA THR A 59 -19.25 -21.75 -41.63
C THR A 59 -18.24 -22.17 -42.70
N LYS A 60 -17.01 -22.48 -42.28
CA LYS A 60 -15.97 -23.04 -43.16
C LYS A 60 -15.82 -24.53 -42.92
N ARG A 61 -16.14 -25.32 -43.94
CA ARG A 61 -15.97 -26.78 -43.95
C ARG A 61 -14.58 -27.13 -44.47
N TYR A 62 -13.86 -27.99 -43.76
CA TYR A 62 -12.53 -28.46 -44.13
C TYR A 62 -12.36 -29.94 -43.83
N GLU A 63 -11.87 -30.74 -44.77
CA GLU A 63 -11.64 -32.18 -44.55
C GLU A 63 -10.30 -32.48 -43.88
N THR A 64 -9.36 -31.56 -43.95
CA THR A 64 -7.98 -31.71 -43.45
C THR A 64 -7.65 -30.74 -42.31
N LYS A 65 -8.59 -29.87 -41.94
CA LYS A 65 -8.44 -28.85 -40.89
C LYS A 65 -9.72 -28.78 -40.08
N VAL A 66 -9.63 -28.16 -38.91
CA VAL A 66 -10.78 -27.91 -38.04
C VAL A 66 -11.77 -26.98 -38.74
N CYS A 67 -13.03 -27.43 -38.83
CA CYS A 67 -14.12 -26.58 -39.27
C CYS A 67 -14.32 -25.42 -38.29
N HIS A 68 -14.56 -24.21 -38.78
CA HIS A 68 -14.66 -23.01 -37.94
C HIS A 68 -15.56 -21.94 -38.55
N PHE A 69 -15.97 -20.96 -37.76
CA PHE A 69 -16.62 -19.76 -38.25
C PHE A 69 -15.61 -18.78 -38.84
N SER A 70 -16.01 -18.09 -39.90
CA SER A 70 -15.23 -17.02 -40.54
C SER A 70 -16.15 -15.82 -40.81
N HIS A 71 -15.63 -14.61 -40.64
CA HIS A 71 -16.32 -13.41 -41.07
C HIS A 71 -16.56 -13.43 -42.58
N TYR A 72 -17.66 -12.82 -43.01
CA TYR A 72 -17.84 -12.46 -44.42
C TYR A 72 -16.79 -11.40 -44.81
N PRO A 73 -16.29 -11.41 -46.06
CA PRO A 73 -15.48 -10.31 -46.57
C PRO A 73 -16.30 -9.01 -46.58
N ASP A 74 -15.66 -7.88 -46.35
CA ASP A 74 -16.28 -6.57 -46.54
C ASP A 74 -16.56 -6.30 -48.04
N ARG A 75 -17.19 -5.15 -48.34
CA ARG A 75 -17.53 -4.75 -49.72
C ARG A 75 -16.31 -4.61 -50.64
N HIS A 76 -15.11 -4.52 -50.08
CA HIS A 76 -13.84 -4.39 -50.79
C HIS A 76 -13.04 -5.71 -50.79
N GLY A 77 -13.60 -6.80 -50.25
CA GLY A 77 -12.96 -8.11 -50.18
C GLY A 77 -11.96 -8.26 -49.02
N ASN A 78 -11.83 -7.26 -48.14
CA ASN A 78 -10.96 -7.36 -46.97
C ASN A 78 -11.66 -8.11 -45.84
N ARG A 79 -10.88 -8.79 -44.99
CA ARG A 79 -11.41 -9.45 -43.79
C ARG A 79 -11.75 -8.40 -42.74
N ALA A 80 -12.94 -8.49 -42.15
CA ALA A 80 -13.31 -7.68 -41.00
C ALA A 80 -12.25 -7.84 -39.88
N VAL A 81 -11.72 -6.72 -39.38
CA VAL A 81 -10.76 -6.70 -38.27
C VAL A 81 -11.53 -6.99 -36.99
N CYS A 82 -11.42 -8.21 -36.48
CA CYS A 82 -12.07 -8.62 -35.24
C CYS A 82 -11.05 -8.59 -34.09
N GLY A 83 -11.33 -7.79 -33.05
CA GLY A 83 -10.52 -7.70 -31.83
C GLY A 83 -10.75 -8.85 -30.83
N ARG A 84 -11.56 -9.84 -31.20
CA ARG A 84 -11.91 -10.98 -30.33
C ARG A 84 -10.67 -11.83 -30.03
N THR A 85 -10.35 -11.95 -28.75
CA THR A 85 -9.19 -12.71 -28.25
C THR A 85 -9.53 -14.15 -27.88
N ALA A 86 -10.75 -14.40 -27.39
CA ALA A 86 -11.24 -15.72 -27.00
C ALA A 86 -12.01 -16.38 -28.15
N ASN A 87 -11.37 -17.33 -28.85
CA ASN A 87 -11.93 -17.96 -30.06
C ASN A 87 -12.27 -19.45 -29.89
N GLY A 88 -11.88 -20.06 -28.75
CA GLY A 88 -12.16 -21.46 -28.43
C GLY A 88 -13.62 -21.74 -28.05
N VAL A 89 -13.96 -23.02 -27.90
CA VAL A 89 -15.30 -23.50 -27.51
C VAL A 89 -15.76 -23.00 -26.13
N ASP A 90 -14.81 -22.66 -25.24
CA ASP A 90 -15.03 -22.14 -23.89
C ASP A 90 -15.44 -20.66 -23.87
N SER A 91 -15.19 -19.91 -24.96
CA SER A 91 -15.51 -18.48 -25.05
C SER A 91 -17.01 -18.15 -24.98
N ALA A 92 -17.88 -19.16 -25.07
CA ALA A 92 -19.33 -19.02 -24.94
C ALA A 92 -19.90 -19.66 -23.66
N ASP A 93 -19.05 -20.16 -22.75
CA ASP A 93 -19.50 -20.90 -21.57
C ASP A 93 -20.47 -20.10 -20.71
N HIS A 94 -20.29 -18.78 -20.58
CA HIS A 94 -21.23 -17.91 -19.85
C HIS A 94 -22.63 -17.89 -20.47
N LEU A 95 -22.74 -17.90 -21.80
CA LEU A 95 -24.04 -17.93 -22.48
C LEU A 95 -24.71 -19.30 -22.33
N PHE A 96 -23.94 -20.39 -22.45
CA PHE A 96 -24.47 -21.73 -22.23
C PHE A 96 -24.88 -21.96 -20.77
N ILE A 97 -24.10 -21.46 -19.81
CA ILE A 97 -24.47 -21.47 -18.40
C ILE A 97 -25.75 -20.68 -18.17
N LYS A 98 -25.85 -19.45 -18.72
CA LYS A 98 -27.09 -18.65 -18.66
C LYS A 98 -28.29 -19.45 -19.16
N LEU A 99 -28.17 -20.05 -20.34
CA LEU A 99 -29.22 -20.80 -21.00
C LEU A 99 -29.65 -22.04 -20.21
N HIS A 100 -28.69 -22.89 -19.84
CA HIS A 100 -28.95 -24.18 -19.20
C HIS A 100 -29.41 -24.04 -17.76
N VAL A 101 -28.84 -23.10 -17.01
CA VAL A 101 -29.27 -22.85 -15.62
C VAL A 101 -30.66 -22.20 -15.59
N ALA A 102 -30.97 -21.27 -16.50
CA ALA A 102 -32.31 -20.70 -16.57
C ALA A 102 -33.39 -21.77 -16.88
N ARG A 103 -33.09 -22.68 -17.81
CA ARG A 103 -33.96 -23.84 -18.11
C ARG A 103 -34.09 -24.77 -16.91
N TRP A 104 -32.97 -25.18 -16.32
CA TRP A 104 -32.93 -26.05 -15.13
C TRP A 104 -33.69 -25.50 -13.92
N LEU A 105 -33.64 -24.18 -13.70
CA LEU A 105 -34.44 -23.50 -12.67
C LEU A 105 -35.94 -23.53 -13.01
N THR A 106 -36.29 -23.24 -14.26
CA THR A 106 -37.68 -23.25 -14.75
C THR A 106 -38.29 -24.66 -14.66
N ASP A 107 -37.54 -25.70 -15.03
CA ASP A 107 -37.95 -27.10 -14.97
C ASP A 107 -38.21 -27.58 -13.53
N GLN A 108 -37.58 -26.93 -12.54
CA GLN A 108 -37.84 -27.14 -11.11
C GLN A 108 -38.92 -26.22 -10.54
N GLY A 109 -39.59 -25.43 -11.38
CA GLY A 109 -40.66 -24.52 -10.96
C GLY A 109 -40.17 -23.21 -10.32
N HIS A 110 -38.90 -22.85 -10.51
CA HIS A 110 -38.33 -21.61 -9.99
C HIS A 110 -38.27 -20.52 -11.07
N ALA A 111 -38.97 -19.40 -10.83
CA ALA A 111 -38.82 -18.21 -11.64
C ALA A 111 -37.52 -17.48 -11.25
N ALA A 112 -36.62 -17.32 -12.22
CA ALA A 112 -35.34 -16.65 -12.02
C ALA A 112 -35.11 -15.57 -13.09
N ARG A 113 -34.62 -14.41 -12.66
CA ARG A 113 -34.06 -13.40 -13.57
C ARG A 113 -32.59 -13.71 -13.77
N ALA A 114 -32.11 -13.79 -15.01
CA ALA A 114 -30.71 -14.05 -15.33
C ALA A 114 -30.04 -12.83 -15.98
N GLU A 115 -28.82 -12.49 -15.56
CA GLU A 115 -28.05 -11.37 -16.12
C GLU A 115 -26.58 -11.74 -16.30
N LEU A 116 -25.99 -11.25 -17.40
CA LEU A 116 -24.56 -11.38 -17.67
C LEU A 116 -23.82 -10.20 -17.07
N ARG A 117 -22.67 -10.45 -16.43
CA ARG A 117 -21.86 -9.42 -15.81
C ARG A 117 -20.52 -9.27 -16.52
N SER A 118 -20.09 -8.02 -16.63
CA SER A 118 -18.75 -7.64 -17.09
C SER A 118 -18.03 -6.97 -15.94
N LEU A 119 -16.93 -7.58 -15.49
CA LEU A 119 -16.17 -7.24 -14.27
C LEU A 119 -14.75 -6.77 -14.65
N GLY A 120 -14.66 -6.09 -15.79
CA GLY A 120 -13.43 -5.46 -16.29
C GLY A 120 -12.60 -6.28 -17.27
N HIS A 121 -12.91 -7.56 -17.50
CA HIS A 121 -12.11 -8.44 -18.38
C HIS A 121 -12.85 -8.80 -19.68
N GLY A 122 -14.17 -8.73 -19.67
CA GLY A 122 -14.98 -8.89 -20.88
C GLY A 122 -16.44 -9.16 -20.57
N PRO A 123 -17.25 -9.38 -21.61
CA PRO A 123 -18.59 -9.90 -21.42
C PRO A 123 -18.52 -11.35 -20.94
N GLY A 124 -19.28 -11.67 -19.88
CA GLY A 124 -19.35 -13.04 -19.35
C GLY A 124 -18.39 -13.36 -18.21
N ASP A 125 -17.82 -12.34 -17.55
CA ASP A 125 -16.98 -12.54 -16.35
C ASP A 125 -17.75 -13.27 -15.24
N ALA A 126 -19.06 -13.00 -15.12
CA ALA A 126 -19.98 -13.76 -14.28
C ALA A 126 -21.40 -13.84 -14.86
N VAL A 127 -22.20 -14.77 -14.34
CA VAL A 127 -23.64 -14.91 -14.63
C VAL A 127 -24.40 -14.95 -13.32
N ASP A 128 -25.35 -14.03 -13.16
CA ASP A 128 -26.16 -13.87 -11.96
C ASP A 128 -27.60 -14.36 -12.20
N PHE A 129 -28.17 -15.05 -11.21
CA PHE A 129 -29.56 -15.49 -11.19
C PHE A 129 -30.25 -15.08 -9.89
N TRP A 130 -31.31 -14.28 -9.99
CA TRP A 130 -32.12 -13.86 -8.84
C TRP A 130 -33.41 -14.67 -8.74
N LEU A 131 -33.56 -15.40 -7.63
CA LEU A 131 -34.72 -16.19 -7.28
C LEU A 131 -35.49 -15.47 -6.16
N ARG A 132 -36.22 -14.41 -6.51
CA ARG A 132 -36.89 -13.53 -5.53
C ARG A 132 -37.83 -14.25 -4.57
N ALA A 133 -38.54 -15.29 -5.06
CA ALA A 133 -39.45 -16.07 -4.22
C ALA A 133 -38.74 -16.90 -3.13
N MET A 134 -37.46 -17.19 -3.32
CA MET A 134 -36.65 -17.99 -2.38
C MET A 134 -35.70 -17.12 -1.55
N ASP A 135 -35.64 -15.82 -1.82
CA ASP A 135 -34.63 -14.89 -1.29
C ASP A 135 -33.20 -15.42 -1.50
N GLN A 136 -32.93 -15.79 -2.76
CA GLN A 136 -31.66 -16.37 -3.18
C GLN A 136 -31.10 -15.72 -4.43
N HIS A 137 -29.79 -15.56 -4.43
CA HIS A 137 -28.98 -15.17 -5.56
C HIS A 137 -27.96 -16.28 -5.84
N LEU A 138 -27.92 -16.76 -7.07
CA LEU A 138 -26.90 -17.69 -7.55
C LEU A 138 -25.94 -16.95 -8.48
N ARG A 139 -24.65 -16.96 -8.15
CA ARG A 139 -23.60 -16.32 -8.96
C ARG A 139 -22.60 -17.34 -9.49
N PHE A 140 -22.50 -17.43 -10.80
CA PHE A 140 -21.45 -18.17 -11.50
C PHE A 140 -20.32 -17.22 -11.87
N GLU A 141 -19.21 -17.29 -11.16
CA GLU A 141 -18.02 -16.48 -11.45
C GLU A 141 -17.04 -17.27 -12.31
N LEU A 142 -16.87 -16.84 -13.56
CA LEU A 142 -16.13 -17.60 -14.58
C LEU A 142 -14.71 -17.06 -14.77
N HIS A 143 -14.55 -15.74 -14.66
CA HIS A 143 -13.24 -15.12 -14.60
C HIS A 143 -12.73 -15.06 -13.15
N PRO A 144 -11.47 -15.44 -12.87
CA PRO A 144 -10.92 -15.33 -11.51
C PRO A 144 -10.90 -13.88 -11.04
N GLU A 145 -11.54 -13.59 -9.90
CA GLU A 145 -11.35 -12.34 -9.18
C GLU A 145 -10.22 -12.45 -8.15
N ASP A 146 -9.64 -11.30 -7.78
CA ASP A 146 -8.82 -11.22 -6.58
C ASP A 146 -9.71 -11.28 -5.32
N TYR A 147 -9.12 -11.70 -4.21
CA TYR A 147 -9.87 -11.90 -2.96
C TYR A 147 -10.54 -10.60 -2.45
N ARG A 148 -9.97 -9.42 -2.74
CA ARG A 148 -10.51 -8.14 -2.24
C ARG A 148 -11.76 -7.74 -3.01
N ASN A 149 -11.73 -7.86 -4.33
CA ASN A 149 -12.86 -7.56 -5.20
C ASN A 149 -13.99 -8.54 -4.94
N TRP A 150 -13.67 -9.84 -4.85
CA TRP A 150 -14.65 -10.86 -4.49
C TRP A 150 -15.29 -10.56 -3.14
N ARG A 151 -14.48 -10.23 -2.12
CA ARG A 151 -15.02 -9.94 -0.79
C ARG A 151 -15.93 -8.71 -0.80
N LYS A 152 -15.54 -7.64 -1.50
CA LYS A 152 -16.37 -6.45 -1.66
C LYS A 152 -17.69 -6.78 -2.36
N ALA A 153 -17.65 -7.63 -3.39
CA ALA A 153 -18.85 -8.09 -4.10
C ALA A 153 -19.74 -8.95 -3.18
N ALA A 154 -19.16 -9.88 -2.41
CA ALA A 154 -19.87 -10.70 -1.44
C ALA A 154 -20.54 -9.87 -0.34
N ASP A 155 -19.84 -8.88 0.21
CA ASP A 155 -20.40 -7.98 1.23
C ASP A 155 -21.53 -7.11 0.62
N SER A 156 -21.33 -6.58 -0.60
CA SER A 156 -22.30 -5.69 -1.26
C SER A 156 -23.57 -6.42 -1.69
N LEU A 157 -23.44 -7.62 -2.25
CA LEU A 157 -24.57 -8.45 -2.65
C LEU A 157 -25.27 -9.02 -1.40
N GLY A 158 -24.50 -9.44 -0.39
CA GLY A 158 -25.05 -10.04 0.83
C GLY A 158 -25.90 -9.04 1.61
N ALA A 159 -25.51 -7.77 1.62
CA ALA A 159 -26.29 -6.70 2.22
C ALA A 159 -27.61 -6.39 1.48
N LYS A 160 -27.72 -6.73 0.19
CA LYS A 160 -28.84 -6.33 -0.67
C LYS A 160 -29.82 -7.45 -0.99
N GLU A 161 -29.35 -8.70 -1.09
CA GLU A 161 -30.04 -9.75 -1.86
C GLU A 161 -30.20 -11.07 -1.08
N GLY A 162 -30.06 -11.04 0.24
CA GLY A 162 -30.26 -12.20 1.11
C GLY A 162 -29.14 -13.23 0.96
N HIS A 163 -29.49 -14.46 0.57
CA HIS A 163 -28.54 -15.57 0.48
C HIS A 163 -27.89 -15.69 -0.90
N ILE A 164 -26.55 -15.72 -0.94
CA ILE A 164 -25.78 -15.91 -2.19
C ILE A 164 -25.12 -17.28 -2.24
N GLU A 165 -25.39 -18.05 -3.28
CA GLU A 165 -24.63 -19.26 -3.60
C GLU A 165 -23.59 -18.94 -4.69
N TRP A 166 -22.32 -19.23 -4.41
CA TRP A 166 -21.21 -18.98 -5.33
C TRP A 166 -20.76 -20.25 -6.03
N VAL A 167 -20.65 -20.19 -7.36
CA VAL A 167 -20.15 -21.29 -8.20
C VAL A 167 -18.98 -20.80 -9.05
N PHE A 168 -17.80 -21.40 -8.87
CA PHE A 168 -16.56 -20.88 -9.47
C PHE A 168 -16.09 -21.68 -10.71
N GLY A 169 -15.79 -20.97 -11.79
CA GLY A 169 -15.29 -21.58 -13.04
C GLY A 169 -13.90 -22.21 -12.88
N ARG A 170 -12.98 -21.55 -12.16
CA ARG A 170 -11.60 -22.03 -11.93
C ARG A 170 -11.31 -22.23 -10.44
N ASP A 171 -10.43 -23.18 -10.13
CA ASP A 171 -9.92 -23.33 -8.76
C ASP A 171 -8.90 -22.24 -8.44
N GLY A 172 -8.97 -21.66 -7.24
CA GLY A 172 -8.21 -20.47 -6.86
C GLY A 172 -8.08 -20.27 -5.36
N ALA A 173 -7.74 -19.05 -4.94
CA ALA A 173 -7.64 -18.71 -3.53
C ALA A 173 -9.03 -18.66 -2.85
N ILE A 174 -10.04 -18.17 -3.56
CA ILE A 174 -11.40 -18.00 -3.06
C ILE A 174 -12.08 -19.36 -2.84
N THR A 175 -11.97 -20.30 -3.80
CA THR A 175 -12.51 -21.67 -3.62
C THR A 175 -11.90 -22.36 -2.41
N ARG A 176 -10.59 -22.19 -2.16
CA ARG A 176 -9.92 -22.73 -0.97
C ARG A 176 -10.42 -22.10 0.32
N ASP A 177 -10.66 -20.79 0.33
CA ASP A 177 -11.22 -20.09 1.47
C ASP A 177 -12.67 -20.56 1.74
N MET A 178 -13.46 -20.76 0.69
CA MET A 178 -14.82 -21.28 0.78
C MET A 178 -14.85 -22.70 1.37
N VAL A 179 -13.98 -23.61 0.89
CA VAL A 179 -13.83 -24.95 1.49
C VAL A 179 -13.45 -24.85 2.97
N ALA A 180 -12.57 -23.92 3.35
CA ALA A 180 -12.18 -23.75 4.75
C ALA A 180 -13.32 -23.20 5.64
N ARG A 181 -14.17 -22.32 5.09
CA ARG A 181 -15.27 -21.64 5.81
C ARG A 181 -16.59 -22.43 5.84
N GLN A 182 -16.86 -23.21 4.80
CA GLN A 182 -18.14 -23.89 4.60
C GLN A 182 -18.00 -25.41 4.58
N GLY A 183 -16.77 -25.93 4.55
CA GLY A 183 -16.48 -27.35 4.34
C GLY A 183 -16.57 -27.77 2.87
N TYR A 184 -17.08 -26.90 1.99
CA TYR A 184 -17.15 -27.15 0.55
C TYR A 184 -17.01 -25.87 -0.28
N ALA A 185 -16.76 -26.03 -1.57
CA ALA A 185 -16.98 -25.01 -2.59
C ALA A 185 -17.63 -25.64 -3.81
N LEU A 186 -18.45 -24.87 -4.53
CA LEU A 186 -19.01 -25.29 -5.81
C LEU A 186 -18.17 -24.77 -6.97
N ARG A 187 -18.05 -25.60 -7.99
CA ARG A 187 -17.38 -25.29 -9.24
C ARG A 187 -18.28 -25.53 -10.43
N VAL A 188 -18.00 -24.86 -11.54
CA VAL A 188 -18.65 -25.10 -12.82
C VAL A 188 -17.60 -25.44 -13.87
N ARG A 189 -17.96 -26.34 -14.79
CA ARG A 189 -17.26 -26.51 -16.07
C ARG A 189 -18.28 -26.87 -17.13
N CYS A 190 -17.91 -26.63 -18.38
CA CYS A 190 -18.69 -27.04 -19.52
C CYS A 190 -17.95 -28.13 -20.31
N GLU A 191 -18.69 -29.12 -20.78
CA GLU A 191 -18.20 -30.16 -21.69
C GLU A 191 -18.96 -30.07 -23.01
N THR A 192 -18.25 -30.21 -24.13
CA THR A 192 -18.90 -30.18 -25.45
C THR A 192 -19.60 -31.50 -25.70
N GLU A 193 -20.91 -31.45 -25.96
CA GLU A 193 -21.74 -32.59 -26.35
C GLU A 193 -22.47 -32.22 -27.65
N GLY A 194 -21.94 -32.68 -28.79
CA GLY A 194 -22.42 -32.26 -30.12
C GLY A 194 -22.30 -30.74 -30.33
N ASN A 195 -23.44 -30.07 -30.49
CA ASN A 195 -23.54 -28.61 -30.73
C ASN A 195 -23.76 -27.81 -29.44
N ASP A 196 -23.71 -28.47 -28.29
CA ASP A 196 -24.06 -27.91 -26.99
C ASP A 196 -22.87 -27.94 -26.01
N ARG A 197 -22.96 -27.12 -24.97
CA ARG A 197 -22.03 -27.11 -23.82
C ARG A 197 -22.78 -27.53 -22.58
N ARG A 198 -22.69 -28.81 -22.27
CA ARG A 198 -23.32 -29.37 -21.09
C ARG A 198 -22.65 -28.83 -19.83
N VAL A 199 -23.45 -28.32 -18.90
CA VAL A 199 -22.97 -27.73 -17.64
C VAL A 199 -22.82 -28.83 -16.59
N LEU A 200 -21.64 -28.92 -15.98
CA LEU A 200 -21.38 -29.77 -14.83
C LEU A 200 -21.06 -28.91 -13.60
N ILE A 201 -21.63 -29.30 -12.47
CA ILE A 201 -21.36 -28.70 -11.16
C ILE A 201 -20.47 -29.64 -10.34
N GLY A 202 -19.34 -29.11 -9.89
CA GLY A 202 -18.36 -29.82 -9.09
C GLY A 202 -18.46 -29.44 -7.61
N THR A 203 -18.38 -30.42 -6.72
CA THR A 203 -18.22 -30.17 -5.28
C THR A 203 -16.79 -30.43 -4.87
N VAL A 204 -16.15 -29.41 -4.30
CA VAL A 204 -14.78 -29.46 -3.75
C VAL A 204 -14.87 -29.54 -2.24
N THR A 205 -14.07 -30.39 -1.61
CA THR A 205 -13.94 -30.50 -0.14
C THR A 205 -12.47 -30.41 0.29
N GLU A 206 -12.17 -30.57 1.59
CA GLU A 206 -10.82 -30.41 2.16
C GLU A 206 -9.75 -31.31 1.50
N ASN A 207 -10.13 -32.51 1.04
CA ASN A 207 -9.24 -33.43 0.31
C ASN A 207 -8.93 -32.98 -1.14
N ARG A 208 -9.55 -31.88 -1.59
CA ARG A 208 -9.42 -31.25 -2.91
C ARG A 208 -9.77 -32.11 -4.11
N THR A 209 -10.43 -33.26 -3.93
CA THR A 209 -11.02 -34.01 -5.05
C THR A 209 -12.32 -33.36 -5.47
N VAL A 210 -12.45 -32.96 -6.73
CA VAL A 210 -13.69 -32.39 -7.27
C VAL A 210 -14.59 -33.51 -7.77
N THR A 211 -15.76 -33.66 -7.17
CA THR A 211 -16.78 -34.61 -7.64
C THR A 211 -17.75 -33.87 -8.56
N TRP A 212 -17.71 -34.18 -9.85
CA TRP A 212 -18.54 -33.54 -10.88
C TRP A 212 -19.86 -34.28 -11.06
N ALA A 213 -20.95 -33.53 -11.13
CA ALA A 213 -22.27 -34.02 -11.49
C ALA A 213 -22.86 -33.14 -12.61
N PRO A 214 -23.58 -33.71 -13.59
CA PRO A 214 -24.35 -32.91 -14.53
C PRO A 214 -25.36 -32.01 -13.81
N LEU A 215 -25.63 -30.83 -14.37
CA LEU A 215 -26.57 -29.85 -13.79
C LEU A 215 -27.96 -30.46 -13.58
N GLU A 216 -28.41 -31.33 -14.48
CA GLU A 216 -29.71 -32.02 -14.40
C GLU A 216 -29.86 -32.90 -13.16
N GLN A 217 -28.75 -33.34 -12.56
CA GLN A 217 -28.74 -34.14 -11.32
C GLN A 217 -28.66 -33.27 -10.05
N CYS A 218 -28.41 -31.98 -10.20
CA CYS A 218 -28.40 -31.02 -9.10
C CYS A 218 -29.81 -30.51 -8.81
N ARG A 219 -30.05 -30.01 -7.59
CA ARG A 219 -31.32 -29.37 -7.21
C ARG A 219 -31.12 -28.00 -6.61
N MET A 220 -32.02 -27.08 -6.94
CA MET A 220 -32.13 -25.82 -6.21
C MET A 220 -32.94 -26.05 -4.94
N THR A 221 -32.48 -25.54 -3.80
CA THR A 221 -33.13 -25.69 -2.49
C THR A 221 -33.08 -24.38 -1.74
N SER A 222 -33.83 -24.23 -0.64
CA SER A 222 -33.74 -23.06 0.26
C SER A 222 -32.36 -22.85 0.90
N SER A 223 -31.46 -23.85 0.79
CA SER A 223 -30.07 -23.81 1.26
C SER A 223 -29.03 -23.63 0.14
N GLY A 224 -29.48 -23.22 -1.05
CA GLY A 224 -28.66 -23.03 -2.24
C GLY A 224 -28.70 -24.22 -3.21
N LEU A 225 -27.76 -24.22 -4.15
CA LEU A 225 -27.58 -25.27 -5.15
C LEU A 225 -26.96 -26.52 -4.50
N VAL A 226 -27.66 -27.66 -4.61
CA VAL A 226 -27.23 -28.93 -4.01
C VAL A 226 -26.89 -29.94 -5.09
N THR A 227 -25.63 -30.37 -5.13
CA THR A 227 -25.18 -31.49 -5.96
C THR A 227 -25.44 -32.83 -5.25
N PRO A 228 -25.45 -33.97 -5.98
CA PRO A 228 -25.54 -35.29 -5.36
C PRO A 228 -24.46 -35.54 -4.29
N ALA A 229 -23.21 -35.13 -4.56
CA ALA A 229 -22.10 -35.25 -3.62
C ALA A 229 -22.30 -34.39 -2.36
N LEU A 230 -22.75 -33.14 -2.53
CA LEU A 230 -23.04 -32.25 -1.40
C LEU A 230 -24.20 -32.78 -0.55
N LYS A 231 -25.23 -33.35 -1.18
CA LYS A 231 -26.34 -34.00 -0.49
C LYS A 231 -25.87 -35.18 0.37
N GLU A 232 -24.99 -36.03 -0.15
CA GLU A 232 -24.42 -37.15 0.59
C GLU A 232 -23.61 -36.69 1.80
N LEU A 233 -22.76 -35.67 1.62
CA LEU A 233 -21.95 -35.11 2.71
C LEU A 233 -22.80 -34.49 3.82
N ARG A 234 -23.90 -33.81 3.47
CA ARG A 234 -24.87 -33.27 4.43
C ARG A 234 -25.59 -34.39 5.17
N THR A 235 -26.03 -35.44 4.46
CA THR A 235 -26.69 -36.61 5.06
C THR A 235 -25.78 -37.35 6.05
N LYS A 236 -24.46 -37.38 5.78
CA LYS A 236 -23.45 -37.96 6.68
C LYS A 236 -23.08 -37.05 7.86
N GLY A 237 -23.63 -35.83 7.95
CA GLY A 237 -23.30 -34.85 8.98
C GLY A 237 -21.89 -34.27 8.89
N ILE A 238 -21.19 -34.47 7.76
CA ILE A 238 -19.84 -33.94 7.52
C ILE A 238 -19.91 -32.44 7.25
N ILE A 239 -20.98 -31.99 6.58
CA ILE A 239 -21.27 -30.59 6.27
C ILE A 239 -22.63 -30.24 6.87
N ARG A 240 -22.73 -29.12 7.59
CA ARG A 240 -24.01 -28.65 8.17
C ARG A 240 -25.02 -28.30 7.08
N GLU A 241 -26.31 -28.58 7.31
CA GLU A 241 -27.37 -28.06 6.46
C GLU A 241 -27.49 -26.54 6.64
N GLY A 242 -27.44 -25.81 5.53
CA GLY A 242 -27.47 -24.34 5.53
C GLY A 242 -26.12 -23.71 5.22
N GLY A 243 -25.63 -23.91 3.98
CA GLY A 243 -24.65 -22.99 3.41
C GLY A 243 -25.16 -21.55 3.54
N MET A 244 -24.25 -20.62 3.88
CA MET A 244 -24.40 -19.16 4.07
C MET A 244 -25.58 -18.62 4.93
N ARG A 245 -26.57 -19.43 5.34
CA ARG A 245 -27.62 -19.07 6.32
C ARG A 245 -27.26 -19.41 7.76
N ASN A 246 -26.24 -20.24 7.97
CA ASN A 246 -25.58 -20.40 9.26
C ASN A 246 -24.37 -19.48 9.31
N ASP A 247 -23.98 -19.04 10.53
CA ASP A 247 -22.71 -18.36 10.74
C ASP A 247 -21.58 -19.20 10.11
N PRO A 248 -20.82 -18.64 9.15
CA PRO A 248 -19.76 -19.39 8.48
C PRO A 248 -18.77 -19.90 9.53
N LEU A 249 -18.18 -21.09 9.30
CA LEU A 249 -17.05 -21.50 10.13
C LEU A 249 -15.99 -20.41 10.02
N PRO A 250 -15.32 -20.09 11.12
CA PRO A 250 -14.26 -19.11 11.09
C PRO A 250 -13.25 -19.41 9.99
N GLY A 251 -12.96 -18.42 9.14
CA GLY A 251 -11.93 -18.51 8.13
C GLY A 251 -10.61 -18.93 8.78
N SER A 252 -9.94 -19.93 8.22
CA SER A 252 -8.78 -20.57 8.81
C SER A 252 -7.51 -20.26 8.00
N LEU A 253 -6.63 -19.41 8.51
CA LEU A 253 -5.34 -19.08 7.88
C LEU A 253 -4.20 -19.83 8.60
N PRO A 254 -3.30 -20.53 7.89
CA PRO A 254 -2.17 -21.18 8.54
C PRO A 254 -1.24 -20.14 9.17
N LEU A 255 -0.79 -20.41 10.40
CA LEU A 255 0.19 -19.60 11.12
C LEU A 255 1.45 -20.42 11.41
N ARG A 256 2.61 -19.75 11.48
CA ARG A 256 3.84 -20.37 11.97
C ARG A 256 3.78 -20.49 13.49
N GLY A 257 3.33 -21.63 13.99
CA GLY A 257 3.15 -21.89 15.44
C GLY A 257 4.37 -21.58 16.30
N ALA A 258 5.57 -21.94 15.81
CA ALA A 258 6.83 -21.72 16.54
C ALA A 258 7.14 -20.25 16.85
N GLU A 259 6.53 -19.32 16.11
CA GLU A 259 6.69 -17.87 16.29
C GLU A 259 5.59 -17.27 17.17
N ILE A 260 4.67 -18.09 17.69
CA ILE A 260 3.51 -17.62 18.46
C ILE A 260 3.56 -18.20 19.86
N VAL A 261 3.47 -17.30 20.83
CA VAL A 261 3.40 -17.64 22.24
C VAL A 261 2.08 -17.18 22.84
N PHE A 262 1.63 -17.90 23.87
CA PHE A 262 0.34 -17.78 24.53
C PHE A 262 0.50 -17.80 26.04
N ALA A 263 -0.23 -16.93 26.74
CA ALA A 263 -0.36 -16.95 28.19
C ALA A 263 -1.86 -16.86 28.55
N VAL A 264 -2.30 -17.61 29.56
CA VAL A 264 -3.71 -17.67 29.94
C VAL A 264 -4.15 -16.39 30.63
N ASP A 265 -5.40 -16.00 30.38
CA ASP A 265 -6.07 -14.89 31.06
C ASP A 265 -7.18 -15.46 31.94
N SER A 266 -6.85 -15.79 33.19
CA SER A 266 -7.75 -16.43 34.15
C SER A 266 -8.94 -15.56 34.56
N GLU A 267 -8.80 -14.23 34.44
CA GLU A 267 -9.86 -13.27 34.70
C GLU A 267 -10.93 -13.24 33.60
N SER A 268 -10.73 -13.98 32.49
CA SER A 268 -11.62 -14.01 31.34
C SER A 268 -12.06 -15.43 30.99
N ALA A 269 -13.33 -15.75 31.24
CA ALA A 269 -13.91 -16.96 30.67
C ALA A 269 -14.16 -16.77 29.15
N PRO A 270 -13.99 -17.82 28.32
CA PRO A 270 -14.54 -17.79 26.97
C PRO A 270 -16.07 -17.71 27.05
N PRO A 271 -16.73 -16.98 26.13
CA PRO A 271 -18.18 -16.90 26.12
C PRO A 271 -18.81 -18.30 25.94
N ALA A 272 -19.91 -18.56 26.66
CA ALA A 272 -20.58 -19.86 26.65
C ALA A 272 -21.01 -20.29 25.23
N GLU A 273 -21.38 -19.34 24.38
CA GLU A 273 -21.70 -19.53 22.96
C GLU A 273 -20.64 -18.83 22.10
N SER A 274 -19.48 -19.48 21.96
CA SER A 274 -18.42 -18.99 21.06
C SER A 274 -18.56 -19.60 19.66
N PRO A 275 -18.45 -18.79 18.57
CA PRO A 275 -18.41 -19.32 17.20
C PRO A 275 -17.17 -20.20 16.93
N PHE A 276 -16.17 -20.16 17.83
CA PHE A 276 -14.98 -21.00 17.78
C PHE A 276 -15.10 -22.30 18.60
N ALA A 277 -16.24 -22.53 19.27
CA ALA A 277 -16.47 -23.77 20.00
C ALA A 277 -16.64 -24.94 19.02
N THR A 278 -15.83 -25.99 19.19
CA THR A 278 -15.84 -27.19 18.33
C THR A 278 -15.86 -28.43 19.21
N ALA A 279 -16.67 -29.43 18.84
CA ALA A 279 -16.68 -30.72 19.53
C ALA A 279 -15.26 -31.33 19.56
N GLY A 280 -14.87 -31.93 20.70
CA GLY A 280 -13.53 -32.47 20.88
C GLY A 280 -12.43 -31.43 21.17
N ARG A 281 -12.77 -30.14 21.26
CA ARG A 281 -11.81 -29.06 21.58
C ARG A 281 -12.31 -28.21 22.76
N HIS A 282 -11.39 -27.62 23.51
CA HIS A 282 -11.69 -26.63 24.54
C HIS A 282 -11.12 -25.26 24.10
N LEU A 283 -11.84 -24.20 24.46
CA LEU A 283 -11.45 -22.82 24.18
C LEU A 283 -10.88 -22.20 25.46
N VAL A 284 -9.77 -21.48 25.35
CA VAL A 284 -9.08 -20.84 26.49
C VAL A 284 -8.85 -19.37 26.16
N SER A 285 -9.26 -18.45 27.04
CA SER A 285 -8.96 -17.03 26.86
C SER A 285 -7.53 -16.74 27.31
N GLY A 286 -6.86 -15.86 26.58
CA GLY A 286 -5.49 -15.50 26.92
C GLY A 286 -4.93 -14.37 26.08
N PHE A 287 -3.62 -14.22 26.18
CA PHE A 287 -2.81 -13.26 25.46
C PHE A 287 -1.93 -14.00 24.46
N VAL A 288 -2.06 -13.66 23.19
CA VAL A 288 -1.22 -14.17 22.11
C VAL A 288 -0.21 -13.10 21.74
N LYS A 289 1.04 -13.52 21.55
CA LYS A 289 2.09 -12.67 20.97
C LYS A 289 2.78 -13.40 19.82
N PRO A 290 2.52 -12.99 18.57
CA PRO A 290 3.35 -13.37 17.44
C PRO A 290 4.73 -12.70 17.52
N ALA A 291 5.75 -13.35 16.99
CA ALA A 291 7.12 -12.84 16.96
C ALA A 291 7.15 -11.45 16.30
N GLY A 292 7.74 -10.47 17.00
CA GLY A 292 7.83 -9.10 16.49
C GLY A 292 6.49 -8.33 16.40
N SER A 293 5.42 -8.84 17.01
CA SER A 293 4.12 -8.16 17.10
C SER A 293 3.78 -7.74 18.54
N ARG A 294 2.77 -6.88 18.68
CA ARG A 294 2.21 -6.52 20.00
C ARG A 294 1.47 -7.71 20.62
N ILE A 295 1.32 -7.66 21.94
CA ILE A 295 0.48 -8.60 22.68
C ILE A 295 -0.99 -8.28 22.38
N ILE A 296 -1.79 -9.31 22.11
CA ILE A 296 -3.21 -9.15 21.78
C ILE A 296 -4.01 -10.19 22.57
N ARG A 297 -5.16 -9.80 23.12
CA ARG A 297 -6.08 -10.73 23.77
C ARG A 297 -6.78 -11.58 22.71
N ALA A 298 -6.79 -12.89 22.89
CA ALA A 298 -7.32 -13.88 21.95
C ALA A 298 -7.96 -15.05 22.69
N HIS A 299 -8.71 -15.86 21.95
CA HIS A 299 -9.03 -17.22 22.39
C HIS A 299 -8.11 -18.23 21.71
N LEU A 300 -7.75 -19.29 22.43
CA LEU A 300 -6.97 -20.42 21.95
C LEU A 300 -7.84 -21.68 21.97
N SER A 301 -8.03 -22.31 20.82
CA SER A 301 -8.73 -23.59 20.66
C SER A 301 -7.72 -24.73 20.66
N LEU A 302 -7.85 -25.68 21.59
CA LEU A 302 -6.97 -26.83 21.78
C LEU A 302 -7.76 -28.15 21.78
N PRO A 303 -7.17 -29.27 21.34
CA PRO A 303 -7.78 -30.60 21.50
C PRO A 303 -8.06 -30.89 22.98
N LYS A 304 -9.15 -31.61 23.29
CA LYS A 304 -9.49 -31.98 24.68
C LYS A 304 -8.46 -32.92 25.32
N GLU A 305 -7.65 -33.59 24.52
CA GLU A 305 -6.58 -34.48 24.95
C GLU A 305 -5.37 -33.71 25.50
N ILE A 306 -5.23 -32.42 25.12
CA ILE A 306 -4.17 -31.55 25.64
C ILE A 306 -4.64 -30.95 26.97
N PRO A 307 -3.83 -31.03 28.05
CA PRO A 307 -4.17 -30.37 29.32
C PRO A 307 -4.42 -28.88 29.13
N VAL A 308 -5.43 -28.34 29.82
CA VAL A 308 -5.75 -26.91 29.78
C VAL A 308 -4.53 -26.13 30.28
N PRO A 309 -3.95 -25.22 29.49
CA PRO A 309 -2.82 -24.42 29.95
C PRO A 309 -3.20 -23.61 31.18
N THR A 310 -2.25 -23.44 32.10
CA THR A 310 -2.42 -22.64 33.33
C THR A 310 -1.83 -21.24 33.18
N GLU A 311 -2.28 -20.30 34.00
CA GLU A 311 -1.74 -18.93 34.06
C GLU A 311 -0.28 -18.86 34.56
N GLN A 312 0.21 -19.96 35.13
CA GLN A 312 1.55 -20.06 35.70
C GLN A 312 2.65 -20.17 34.65
N TYR A 313 2.35 -20.31 33.36
CA TYR A 313 3.39 -20.49 32.34
C TYR A 313 3.05 -19.76 31.04
N VAL A 314 4.09 -19.50 30.25
CA VAL A 314 3.96 -19.06 28.85
C VAL A 314 4.21 -20.26 27.95
N TYR A 315 3.36 -20.46 26.96
CA TYR A 315 3.40 -21.60 26.06
C TYR A 315 3.71 -21.14 24.64
N ARG A 316 4.52 -21.89 23.91
CA ARG A 316 4.69 -21.77 22.46
C ARG A 316 3.71 -22.71 21.76
N LEU A 317 3.01 -22.21 20.75
CA LEU A 317 2.07 -23.02 19.98
C LEU A 317 2.84 -23.99 19.07
N SER A 318 2.34 -25.22 18.91
CA SER A 318 2.96 -26.25 18.08
C SER A 318 1.92 -27.10 17.35
N GLY A 319 2.37 -27.89 16.36
CA GLY A 319 1.50 -28.61 15.42
C GLY A 319 0.89 -27.69 14.36
N ALA A 320 -0.31 -28.02 13.84
CA ALA A 320 -0.97 -27.20 12.83
C ALA A 320 -1.66 -25.99 13.47
N VAL A 321 -0.91 -24.89 13.58
CA VAL A 321 -1.43 -23.63 14.13
C VAL A 321 -2.14 -22.82 13.06
N ARG A 322 -3.36 -22.34 13.35
CA ARG A 322 -4.18 -21.57 12.42
C ARG A 322 -4.88 -20.40 13.10
N LEU A 323 -4.99 -19.27 12.40
CA LEU A 323 -5.84 -18.14 12.79
C LEU A 323 -7.27 -18.44 12.33
N LEU A 324 -8.22 -18.37 13.24
CA LEU A 324 -9.65 -18.45 13.01
C LEU A 324 -10.21 -17.03 13.04
N ILE A 325 -10.93 -16.61 12.00
CA ILE A 325 -11.54 -15.26 11.91
C ILE A 325 -13.01 -15.41 11.55
N THR A 326 -13.91 -14.79 12.32
CA THR A 326 -15.32 -14.68 11.93
C THR A 326 -15.54 -13.40 11.13
N ASP A 327 -16.54 -13.44 10.27
CA ASP A 327 -17.01 -12.24 9.59
C ASP A 327 -17.70 -11.30 10.61
N PRO A 328 -17.66 -9.97 10.40
CA PRO A 328 -18.42 -9.04 11.21
C PRO A 328 -19.92 -9.25 10.94
N VAL A 329 -20.70 -9.50 11.99
CA VAL A 329 -22.17 -9.65 11.92
C VAL A 329 -22.78 -8.39 12.54
N GLU A 330 -23.85 -7.85 11.95
CA GLU A 330 -24.56 -6.61 12.34
C GLU A 330 -24.33 -6.17 13.80
N GLY A 331 -23.58 -5.07 13.99
CA GLY A 331 -23.32 -4.48 15.30
C GLY A 331 -22.21 -5.12 16.14
N LYS A 332 -21.60 -6.25 15.71
CA LYS A 332 -20.46 -6.90 16.36
C LYS A 332 -19.22 -6.91 15.47
N SER A 333 -18.08 -6.52 16.05
CA SER A 333 -16.79 -6.57 15.36
C SER A 333 -16.39 -8.01 15.02
N ALA A 334 -15.64 -8.19 13.92
CA ALA A 334 -15.04 -9.48 13.58
C ALA A 334 -14.26 -10.05 14.77
N SER A 335 -14.60 -11.28 15.18
CA SER A 335 -13.95 -11.98 16.27
C SER A 335 -12.89 -12.92 15.72
N TRP A 336 -11.90 -13.29 16.54
CA TRP A 336 -10.84 -14.17 16.09
C TRP A 336 -10.31 -15.04 17.24
N ALA A 337 -9.78 -16.21 16.88
CA ALA A 337 -9.16 -17.16 17.79
C ALA A 337 -7.96 -17.81 17.12
N VAL A 338 -7.08 -18.43 17.90
CA VAL A 338 -5.97 -19.25 17.38
C VAL A 338 -6.29 -20.71 17.65
N ARG A 339 -6.18 -21.56 16.64
CA ARG A 339 -6.23 -23.01 16.78
C ARG A 339 -4.81 -23.55 16.82
N ALA A 340 -4.50 -24.45 17.75
CA ALA A 340 -3.23 -25.17 17.79
C ALA A 340 -3.47 -26.64 18.14
N ASP A 341 -2.63 -27.55 17.67
CA ASP A 341 -2.79 -28.98 17.99
C ASP A 341 -2.04 -29.38 19.26
N SER A 342 -1.03 -28.60 19.65
CA SER A 342 -0.26 -28.84 20.86
C SER A 342 0.36 -27.55 21.38
N LEU A 343 0.86 -27.61 22.61
CA LEU A 343 1.57 -26.54 23.29
C LEU A 343 2.92 -27.05 23.79
N VAL A 344 3.91 -26.17 23.79
CA VAL A 344 5.22 -26.40 24.41
C VAL A 344 5.41 -25.33 25.48
N GLN A 345 5.50 -25.74 26.74
CA GLN A 345 5.81 -24.83 27.84
C GLN A 345 7.21 -24.21 27.63
N LEU A 346 7.32 -22.90 27.80
CA LEU A 346 8.60 -22.21 27.80
C LEU A 346 9.18 -22.19 29.22
N ASN A 347 10.51 -22.29 29.31
CA ASN A 347 11.21 -22.06 30.58
C ASN A 347 11.11 -20.57 30.97
N GLY A 348 11.39 -20.26 32.25
CA GLY A 348 11.22 -18.91 32.79
C GLY A 348 11.97 -17.82 32.02
N LEU A 349 13.18 -18.11 31.52
CA LEU A 349 14.01 -17.14 30.78
C LEU A 349 13.43 -16.87 29.38
N GLU A 350 12.98 -17.91 28.68
CA GLU A 350 12.33 -17.78 27.38
C GLU A 350 10.98 -17.07 27.51
N ALA A 351 10.21 -17.39 28.54
CA ALA A 351 8.95 -16.73 28.87
C ALA A 351 9.13 -15.23 29.13
N GLU A 352 10.12 -14.82 29.94
CA GLU A 352 10.43 -13.41 30.21
C GLU A 352 10.73 -12.64 28.91
N ARG A 353 11.50 -13.24 27.99
CA ARG A 353 11.86 -12.63 26.69
C ARG A 353 10.65 -12.40 25.79
N THR A 354 9.55 -13.11 26.02
CA THR A 354 8.30 -12.86 25.30
C THR A 354 7.56 -11.62 25.80
N GLY A 355 7.82 -11.12 27.01
CA GLY A 355 7.04 -10.02 27.62
C GLY A 355 5.56 -10.36 27.89
N LEU A 356 5.13 -11.60 27.67
CA LEU A 356 3.84 -12.14 28.16
C LEU A 356 3.96 -12.65 29.60
N TRP A 357 5.18 -12.74 30.13
CA TRP A 357 5.45 -13.18 31.49
C TRP A 357 4.88 -12.18 32.50
N ARG A 358 4.02 -12.67 33.40
CA ARG A 358 3.45 -11.90 34.51
C ARG A 358 4.16 -12.29 35.83
N PRO A 359 4.28 -11.38 36.81
CA PRO A 359 5.01 -11.64 38.07
C PRO A 359 4.49 -12.82 38.90
N SER A 360 3.27 -13.31 38.64
CA SER A 360 2.63 -14.45 39.31
C SER A 360 3.12 -15.82 38.81
N VAL A 361 3.96 -15.85 37.78
CA VAL A 361 4.48 -17.07 37.13
C VAL A 361 5.76 -17.52 37.83
N ALA A 362 5.74 -18.71 38.45
CA ALA A 362 6.87 -19.28 39.16
C ALA A 362 8.10 -19.42 38.22
N LEU A 363 9.28 -18.99 38.69
CA LEU A 363 10.53 -19.52 38.16
C LEU A 363 10.53 -21.03 38.41
N ASP A 364 11.05 -21.81 37.45
CA ASP A 364 11.23 -23.25 37.60
C ASP A 364 11.78 -23.56 39.00
N GLU A 365 10.91 -24.01 39.90
CA GLU A 365 11.32 -24.56 41.17
C GLU A 365 12.15 -25.79 40.80
N ARG A 366 13.45 -25.74 41.12
CA ARG A 366 14.29 -26.93 41.08
C ARG A 366 13.61 -27.97 41.95
N LEU A 367 12.98 -28.94 41.31
CA LEU A 367 12.60 -30.21 41.92
C LEU A 367 13.89 -30.92 42.31
N ASP A 368 14.40 -30.57 43.50
CA ASP A 368 15.35 -31.38 44.24
C ASP A 368 14.66 -32.71 44.56
N THR A 369 14.89 -33.69 43.70
CA THR A 369 14.54 -35.09 43.98
C THR A 369 15.82 -35.90 44.07
N ALA A 370 16.52 -35.80 45.20
CA ALA A 370 17.41 -36.85 45.68
C ALA A 370 17.56 -36.75 47.21
N PRO A 371 17.54 -37.87 47.96
CA PRO A 371 17.47 -37.84 49.41
C PRO A 371 18.79 -37.40 50.04
N ARG A 372 18.65 -36.55 51.07
CA ARG A 372 19.71 -36.10 51.98
C ARG A 372 20.47 -37.29 52.58
N THR A 373 21.77 -37.36 52.34
CA THR A 373 22.73 -37.92 53.29
C THR A 373 23.69 -36.82 53.74
N ALA A 374 23.71 -36.62 55.06
CA ALA A 374 24.47 -35.60 55.74
C ALA A 374 25.97 -35.88 55.70
N HIS A 375 26.76 -34.89 55.29
CA HIS A 375 28.16 -34.76 55.72
C HIS A 375 28.46 -33.31 56.10
N PRO A 376 29.28 -33.10 57.15
CA PRO A 376 29.46 -31.81 57.77
C PRO A 376 30.32 -30.88 56.92
N ARG A 377 29.99 -29.59 57.04
CA ARG A 377 30.72 -28.46 56.49
C ARG A 377 32.20 -28.56 56.86
N THR A 378 33.05 -28.53 55.85
CA THR A 378 34.44 -28.10 56.03
C THR A 378 34.55 -26.75 55.34
N ASP A 379 34.96 -25.76 56.10
CA ASP A 379 35.20 -24.40 55.66
C ASP A 379 36.10 -24.38 54.42
N THR A 380 35.61 -23.78 53.34
CA THR A 380 36.48 -23.33 52.27
C THR A 380 36.02 -21.94 51.87
N VAL A 381 36.89 -20.99 52.19
CA VAL A 381 36.84 -19.55 51.91
C VAL A 381 36.12 -19.24 50.60
N LEU A 382 35.03 -18.46 50.69
CA LEU A 382 34.33 -17.89 49.54
C LEU A 382 35.32 -17.01 48.75
N ALA A 383 35.79 -17.51 47.61
CA ALA A 383 36.31 -16.66 46.56
C ALA A 383 35.16 -15.76 46.08
N GLN A 384 35.30 -14.44 46.27
CA GLN A 384 34.39 -13.45 45.71
C GLN A 384 34.32 -13.65 44.18
N PRO A 385 33.15 -13.49 43.54
CA PRO A 385 33.07 -13.56 42.09
C PRO A 385 33.90 -12.41 41.53
N GLU A 386 35.04 -12.72 40.92
CA GLU A 386 35.90 -11.71 40.32
C GLU A 386 35.10 -10.91 39.29
N ARG A 387 34.95 -9.61 39.53
CA ARG A 387 34.31 -8.69 38.58
C ARG A 387 35.04 -8.79 37.25
N SER A 388 34.29 -8.88 36.15
CA SER A 388 34.91 -8.94 34.82
C SER A 388 35.80 -7.71 34.59
N ARG A 389 36.93 -7.91 33.90
CA ARG A 389 37.88 -6.83 33.55
C ARG A 389 37.16 -5.62 32.92
N ALA A 390 36.14 -5.87 32.10
CA ALA A 390 35.32 -4.83 31.48
C ALA A 390 34.49 -4.02 32.51
N ALA A 391 33.89 -4.68 33.51
CA ALA A 391 33.16 -4.00 34.58
C ALA A 391 34.10 -3.15 35.46
N THR A 392 35.31 -3.62 35.71
CA THR A 392 36.33 -2.88 36.47
C THR A 392 36.79 -1.61 35.73
N VAL A 393 37.06 -1.72 34.43
CA VAL A 393 37.45 -0.56 33.59
C VAL A 393 36.30 0.44 33.46
N LEU A 394 35.08 -0.03 33.25
CA LEU A 394 33.88 0.82 33.20
C LEU A 394 33.66 1.58 34.52
N ARG A 395 33.79 0.90 35.65
CA ARG A 395 33.68 1.51 36.98
C ARG A 395 34.70 2.65 37.13
N GLN A 396 35.98 2.42 36.84
CA GLN A 396 37.03 3.44 36.96
C GLN A 396 36.77 4.68 36.09
N ALA A 397 36.21 4.47 34.89
CA ALA A 397 35.85 5.56 34.00
C ALA A 397 34.65 6.36 34.52
N LEU A 398 33.62 5.68 35.06
CA LEU A 398 32.47 6.35 35.65
C LEU A 398 32.81 7.08 36.95
N GLU A 399 33.74 6.57 37.76
CA GLU A 399 34.28 7.30 38.92
C GLU A 399 35.00 8.58 38.50
N ARG A 400 35.67 8.59 37.34
CA ARG A 400 36.29 9.80 36.78
C ARG A 400 35.24 10.81 36.31
N VAL A 401 34.20 10.35 35.61
CA VAL A 401 33.04 11.18 35.22
C VAL A 401 32.34 11.77 36.46
N ALA A 402 32.22 10.99 37.53
CA ALA A 402 31.69 11.44 38.81
C ALA A 402 32.53 12.57 39.44
N ARG A 403 33.87 12.42 39.43
CA ARG A 403 34.82 13.44 39.92
C ARG A 403 34.79 14.72 39.10
N GLU A 404 34.71 14.60 37.77
CA GLU A 404 34.56 15.73 36.83
C GLU A 404 33.22 16.45 36.99
N GLY A 405 32.24 15.83 37.66
CA GLY A 405 30.92 16.41 37.87
C GLY A 405 30.08 16.46 36.60
N THR A 406 30.37 15.59 35.62
CA THR A 406 29.69 15.53 34.33
C THR A 406 28.82 14.27 34.23
N THR A 407 28.02 14.17 33.16
CA THR A 407 27.35 12.93 32.75
C THR A 407 27.89 12.50 31.39
N THR A 408 27.72 11.23 31.05
CA THR A 408 28.28 10.64 29.82
C THR A 408 27.22 9.84 29.06
N THR A 409 27.54 9.44 27.83
CA THR A 409 26.73 8.50 27.03
C THR A 409 27.53 7.23 26.79
N TRP A 410 26.88 6.14 26.39
CA TRP A 410 27.59 4.89 26.03
C TRP A 410 28.65 5.10 24.93
N HIS A 411 28.35 5.96 23.94
CA HIS A 411 29.28 6.26 22.86
C HIS A 411 30.51 7.02 23.37
N GLU A 412 30.30 8.02 24.24
CA GLU A 412 31.40 8.79 24.82
C GLU A 412 32.25 7.96 25.79
N LEU A 413 31.61 7.14 26.61
CA LEU A 413 32.29 6.24 27.54
C LEU A 413 33.14 5.19 26.79
N ALA A 414 32.61 4.60 25.71
CA ALA A 414 33.33 3.64 24.87
C ALA A 414 34.57 4.25 24.20
N ARG A 415 34.46 5.48 23.67
CA ARG A 415 35.61 6.21 23.12
C ARG A 415 36.68 6.51 24.16
N ARG A 416 36.27 6.91 25.37
CA ARG A 416 37.20 7.26 26.47
C ARG A 416 37.97 6.08 27.04
N ILE A 417 37.37 4.89 27.07
CA ILE A 417 38.01 3.68 27.65
C ILE A 417 38.69 2.78 26.62
N GLY A 418 38.53 3.07 25.32
CA GLY A 418 39.11 2.25 24.24
C GLY A 418 38.58 0.81 24.18
N LEU A 419 37.39 0.55 24.73
CA LEU A 419 36.70 -0.74 24.64
C LEU A 419 35.48 -0.58 23.74
N ASP A 420 35.37 -1.45 22.74
CA ASP A 420 34.21 -1.50 21.85
C ASP A 420 32.99 -2.12 22.56
N LEU A 421 32.33 -1.30 23.38
CA LEU A 421 31.11 -1.65 24.09
C LEU A 421 29.85 -1.12 23.38
N ALA A 422 30.04 -0.35 22.29
CA ALA A 422 28.96 0.22 21.48
C ALA A 422 28.21 -0.83 20.67
N HIS A 423 28.75 -2.05 20.52
CA HIS A 423 28.13 -3.16 19.80
C HIS A 423 27.51 -4.23 20.72
N LEU A 424 27.60 -4.05 22.05
CA LEU A 424 26.94 -4.97 22.98
C LEU A 424 25.43 -4.73 23.01
N PRO A 425 24.59 -5.78 22.87
CA PRO A 425 23.15 -5.64 22.99
C PRO A 425 22.76 -5.23 24.42
N ASP A 426 21.65 -4.51 24.56
CA ASP A 426 21.19 -3.93 25.84
C ASP A 426 21.16 -4.89 27.04
N PRO A 427 20.84 -6.19 26.90
CA PRO A 427 20.96 -7.16 28.00
C PRO A 427 22.40 -7.29 28.53
N LYS A 428 23.41 -7.32 27.66
CA LYS A 428 24.83 -7.42 28.07
C LYS A 428 25.32 -6.10 28.69
N ARG A 429 24.85 -4.95 28.18
CA ARG A 429 25.13 -3.63 28.80
C ARG A 429 24.54 -3.53 30.19
N ARG A 430 23.30 -4.01 30.38
CA ARG A 430 22.63 -4.10 31.68
C ARG A 430 23.43 -4.97 32.65
N ASP A 431 23.86 -6.14 32.23
CA ASP A 431 24.63 -7.05 33.10
C ASP A 431 25.99 -6.46 33.49
N LEU A 432 26.63 -5.71 32.58
CA LEU A 432 27.85 -4.94 32.88
C LEU A 432 27.60 -3.81 33.88
N LEU A 433 26.51 -3.06 33.78
CA LEU A 433 26.17 -2.01 34.75
C LEU A 433 25.83 -2.59 36.12
N VAL A 434 25.15 -3.73 36.17
CA VAL A 434 24.92 -4.47 37.42
C VAL A 434 26.26 -4.92 38.02
N ALA A 435 27.21 -5.39 37.21
CA ALA A 435 28.54 -5.75 37.68
C ALA A 435 29.39 -4.54 38.12
N VAL A 436 29.21 -3.37 37.49
CA VAL A 436 29.85 -2.11 37.88
C VAL A 436 29.42 -1.74 39.30
N ASP A 437 28.14 -1.75 39.61
CA ASP A 437 27.62 -1.27 40.90
C ASP A 437 27.58 -2.33 42.02
N LYS A 438 27.92 -3.60 41.74
CA LYS A 438 28.04 -4.66 42.76
C LYS A 438 29.41 -4.66 43.46
N PRO A 439 29.50 -4.88 44.79
CA PRO A 439 28.38 -4.99 45.71
C PRO A 439 27.81 -3.59 46.01
N MET A 440 26.48 -3.52 46.14
CA MET A 440 25.79 -2.31 46.56
C MET A 440 26.10 -2.08 48.04
N SER A 441 26.76 -0.96 48.35
CA SER A 441 26.93 -0.47 49.72
C SER A 441 25.98 0.69 49.94
N PRO A 442 25.21 0.75 51.04
CA PRO A 442 24.31 1.86 51.32
C PRO A 442 25.02 3.22 51.36
N ASP A 443 26.32 3.24 51.65
CA ASP A 443 27.15 4.44 51.74
C ASP A 443 27.80 4.89 50.41
N ARG A 444 27.58 4.19 49.29
CA ARG A 444 28.16 4.55 47.98
C ARG A 444 27.08 4.79 46.92
N PRO A 445 27.08 5.95 46.24
CA PRO A 445 26.11 6.23 45.20
C PRO A 445 26.38 5.39 43.94
N LEU A 446 25.30 5.06 43.23
CA LEU A 446 25.32 4.25 42.01
C LEU A 446 25.95 5.01 40.84
N LEU A 447 26.96 4.42 40.23
CA LEU A 447 27.72 5.01 39.13
C LEU A 447 27.00 4.86 37.78
N CYS A 448 26.17 3.83 37.60
CA CYS A 448 25.42 3.62 36.36
C CYS A 448 24.47 4.78 36.01
N VAL A 449 24.08 5.58 37.00
CA VAL A 449 23.15 6.73 36.84
C VAL A 449 23.80 7.89 36.06
N LEU A 450 25.14 7.93 35.98
CA LEU A 450 25.86 8.95 35.23
C LEU A 450 25.82 8.76 33.70
N ILE A 451 25.27 7.62 33.24
CA ILE A 451 25.09 7.34 31.81
C ILE A 451 23.68 7.74 31.38
N LEU A 452 23.60 8.66 30.42
CA LEU A 452 22.35 9.14 29.83
C LEU A 452 22.24 8.68 28.37
N ALA A 453 21.00 8.64 27.87
CA ALA A 453 20.73 8.51 26.45
C ALA A 453 21.15 9.78 25.69
N GLY A 454 21.31 9.70 24.37
CA GLY A 454 21.66 10.87 23.53
C GLY A 454 20.63 12.02 23.62
N SER A 455 19.42 11.73 24.11
CA SER A 455 18.37 12.70 24.41
C SER A 455 18.52 13.40 25.77
N GLY A 456 19.54 13.08 26.57
CA GLY A 456 19.75 13.61 27.92
C GLY A 456 18.87 12.97 29.00
N ARG A 457 18.07 11.96 28.66
CA ARG A 457 17.22 11.20 29.60
C ARG A 457 17.97 10.00 30.21
N PRO A 458 17.55 9.48 31.38
CA PRO A 458 18.08 8.24 31.92
C PRO A 458 17.87 7.06 30.96
N LEU A 459 18.76 6.06 31.02
CA LEU A 459 18.68 4.88 30.14
C LEU A 459 17.31 4.17 30.28
N PRO A 460 16.69 3.72 29.17
CA PRO A 460 15.34 3.13 29.20
C PRO A 460 15.27 1.83 30.03
N TYR A 461 16.40 1.16 30.23
CA TYR A 461 16.53 -0.03 31.08
C TYR A 461 17.11 0.24 32.47
N LEU A 462 17.30 1.51 32.88
CA LEU A 462 17.82 1.88 34.21
C LEU A 462 16.97 1.30 35.34
N GLY A 463 15.64 1.34 35.23
CA GLY A 463 14.74 0.72 36.21
C GLY A 463 14.97 -0.80 36.38
N THR A 464 15.38 -1.49 35.31
CA THR A 464 15.73 -2.92 35.36
C THR A 464 17.09 -3.16 36.00
N VAL A 465 18.07 -2.29 35.74
CA VAL A 465 19.39 -2.33 36.43
C VAL A 465 19.20 -2.18 37.95
N LEU A 466 18.34 -1.24 38.39
CA LEU A 466 18.04 -1.05 39.82
C LEU A 466 17.43 -2.29 40.48
N ARG A 467 16.47 -2.95 39.82
CA ARG A 467 15.87 -4.19 40.31
C ARG A 467 16.90 -5.33 40.42
N LEU A 468 17.77 -5.47 39.42
CA LEU A 468 18.84 -6.49 39.42
C LEU A 468 19.95 -6.21 40.46
N LEU A 469 20.06 -4.95 40.90
CA LEU A 469 20.93 -4.54 42.00
C LEU A 469 20.26 -4.65 43.38
N GLY A 470 18.96 -4.98 43.45
CA GLY A 470 18.19 -5.06 44.70
C GLY A 470 17.69 -3.71 45.23
N ALA A 471 17.76 -2.64 44.44
CA ALA A 471 17.22 -1.33 44.80
C ALA A 471 15.74 -1.18 44.41
N ALA A 472 14.98 -0.44 45.23
CA ALA A 472 13.62 -0.06 44.91
C ALA A 472 13.59 0.83 43.65
N ALA A 473 13.14 0.28 42.53
CA ALA A 473 13.01 1.01 41.28
C ALA A 473 11.68 1.81 41.27
N PRO A 474 11.71 3.12 40.94
CA PRO A 474 10.50 3.93 40.81
C PRO A 474 9.49 3.34 39.80
N ALA A 475 8.21 3.36 40.14
CA ALA A 475 7.14 2.70 39.38
C ALA A 475 6.72 3.42 38.08
N SER A 476 7.12 4.68 37.88
CA SER A 476 6.80 5.46 36.68
C SER A 476 8.03 6.10 36.06
N GLU A 477 7.99 6.39 34.76
CA GLU A 477 9.08 7.06 34.03
C GLU A 477 9.39 8.45 34.60
N THR A 478 8.36 9.20 35.00
CA THR A 478 8.50 10.51 35.64
C THR A 478 9.09 10.43 37.04
N ALA A 479 8.82 9.35 37.79
CA ALA A 479 9.45 9.09 39.08
C ALA A 479 10.90 8.62 38.92
N LEU A 480 11.20 7.82 37.88
CA LEU A 480 12.55 7.38 37.54
C LEU A 480 13.43 8.55 37.12
N HIS A 481 12.89 9.52 36.38
CA HIS A 481 13.59 10.74 36.00
C HIS A 481 13.98 11.58 37.23
N ARG A 482 13.01 11.93 38.09
CA ARG A 482 13.27 12.70 39.33
C ARG A 482 14.23 11.99 40.29
N TRP A 483 14.08 10.67 40.41
CA TRP A 483 14.99 9.84 41.19
C TRP A 483 16.41 9.89 40.61
N SER A 484 16.56 9.79 39.28
CA SER A 484 17.87 9.81 38.62
C SER A 484 18.59 11.15 38.78
N GLU A 485 17.88 12.28 38.72
CA GLU A 485 18.47 13.61 38.98
C GLU A 485 19.03 13.71 40.41
N THR A 486 18.30 13.16 41.38
CA THR A 486 18.73 13.14 42.79
C THR A 486 19.92 12.21 42.99
N ALA A 487 19.92 11.04 42.33
CA ALA A 487 21.01 10.08 42.39
C ALA A 487 22.29 10.57 41.69
N ILE A 488 22.18 11.32 40.58
CA ILE A 488 23.31 11.98 39.90
C ILE A 488 23.98 13.00 40.82
N LYS A 489 23.18 13.85 41.50
CA LYS A 489 23.71 14.84 42.46
C LYS A 489 24.49 14.16 43.59
N LYS A 490 23.91 13.11 44.18
CA LYS A 490 24.59 12.30 45.22
C LYS A 490 25.88 11.65 44.71
N ALA A 491 25.90 11.17 43.47
CA ALA A 491 27.10 10.62 42.84
C ALA A 491 28.19 11.68 42.65
N HIS A 492 27.85 12.89 42.21
CA HIS A 492 28.81 13.99 42.09
C HIS A 492 29.32 14.46 43.45
N GLU A 493 28.45 14.61 44.45
CA GLU A 493 28.84 15.04 45.80
C GLU A 493 29.81 14.05 46.46
N ALA A 494 29.53 12.74 46.39
CA ALA A 494 30.38 11.72 47.02
C ALA A 494 31.77 11.61 46.38
N TYR A 495 31.89 11.83 45.07
CA TYR A 495 33.16 11.68 44.35
C TYR A 495 33.93 13.01 44.20
N ARG A 496 33.29 14.18 44.32
CA ARG A 496 33.99 15.48 44.39
C ARG A 496 34.67 15.73 45.75
N GLN A 497 34.21 15.09 46.84
CA GLN A 497 34.70 15.35 48.21
C GLN A 497 35.89 14.47 48.67
N THR A 498 36.76 14.01 47.76
CA THR A 498 38.06 13.43 48.19
C THR A 498 39.15 14.51 48.11
N PRO A 499 39.68 15.04 49.22
CA PRO A 499 40.68 16.09 49.19
C PRO A 499 42.09 15.50 49.12
N ALA A 500 42.84 15.84 48.08
CA ALA A 500 44.31 15.86 48.11
C ALA A 500 44.84 16.85 47.06
N ALA A 501 45.10 18.07 47.54
CA ALA A 501 46.30 18.86 47.25
C ALA A 501 46.70 19.14 45.77
N THR A 502 46.45 20.39 45.39
CA THR A 502 47.52 21.35 45.01
C THR A 502 47.85 21.56 43.52
N LEU A 503 47.79 22.85 43.15
CA LEU A 503 48.30 23.56 41.95
C LEU A 503 47.50 23.40 40.65
N ALA A 504 47.29 24.44 39.84
CA ALA A 504 47.24 25.88 40.00
C ALA A 504 46.63 26.40 38.69
N ALA A 505 46.07 27.61 38.77
CA ALA A 505 45.47 28.38 37.69
C ALA A 505 46.20 28.30 36.34
N SER A 506 45.41 28.29 35.25
CA SER A 506 45.68 29.11 34.06
C SER A 506 44.38 29.38 33.33
N THR A 507 43.91 30.61 33.53
CA THR A 507 42.99 31.32 32.66
C THR A 507 43.65 31.64 31.34
N THR A 508 43.02 31.28 30.23
CA THR A 508 43.18 32.03 28.96
C THR A 508 41.86 31.99 28.21
N SER A 509 41.22 33.16 28.21
CA SER A 509 40.24 33.58 27.21
C SER A 509 40.88 33.49 25.84
N GLU A 510 40.21 32.87 24.88
CA GLU A 510 40.48 33.07 23.46
C GLU A 510 39.18 33.34 22.70
N GLU A 511 39.32 34.27 21.77
CA GLU A 511 38.29 35.09 21.14
C GLU A 511 37.37 34.29 20.21
N LYS A 512 36.10 34.71 20.17
CA LYS A 512 35.18 34.37 19.09
C LYS A 512 35.70 34.95 17.76
N PRO A 513 35.85 34.17 16.69
CA PRO A 513 35.99 34.73 15.37
C PRO A 513 34.61 35.12 14.79
N VAL A 514 34.65 36.21 14.03
CA VAL A 514 33.57 36.88 13.32
C VAL A 514 32.78 35.92 12.41
N THR A 515 31.45 35.99 12.50
CA THR A 515 30.48 35.22 11.73
C THR A 515 30.60 35.51 10.23
N GLN A 516 31.10 34.55 9.44
CA GLN A 516 30.82 34.52 8.00
C GLN A 516 29.37 34.09 7.80
N GLU A 517 28.59 34.90 7.07
CA GLU A 517 27.19 34.64 6.73
C GLU A 517 27.07 33.34 5.91
N GLN A 518 26.59 32.29 6.56
CA GLN A 518 26.37 31.00 5.93
C GLN A 518 25.08 31.00 5.10
N ALA A 519 25.11 30.34 3.93
CA ALA A 519 23.94 30.08 3.11
C ALA A 519 22.90 29.22 3.88
N PRO A 520 21.59 29.40 3.63
CA PRO A 520 20.55 28.60 4.26
C PRO A 520 20.65 27.13 3.86
N SER A 521 20.41 26.24 4.81
CA SER A 521 20.41 24.79 4.54
C SER A 521 19.19 24.37 3.73
N HIS A 522 19.31 23.26 2.99
CA HIS A 522 18.23 22.70 2.17
C HIS A 522 16.93 22.47 2.95
N ASP A 523 17.02 22.02 4.20
CA ASP A 523 15.83 21.77 5.03
C ASP A 523 15.16 23.07 5.50
N GLU A 524 15.92 24.15 5.71
CA GLU A 524 15.38 25.47 6.03
C GLU A 524 14.64 26.08 4.83
N LEU A 525 15.18 25.90 3.61
CA LEU A 525 14.52 26.33 2.37
C LEU A 525 13.23 25.54 2.11
N LEU A 526 13.25 24.23 2.34
CA LEU A 526 12.06 23.38 2.20
C LEU A 526 10.98 23.75 3.23
N SER A 527 11.37 24.02 4.48
CA SER A 527 10.45 24.49 5.52
C SER A 527 9.85 25.85 5.15
N ALA A 528 10.65 26.79 4.66
CA ALA A 528 10.17 28.12 4.29
C ALA A 528 9.23 28.08 3.08
N SER A 529 9.51 27.25 2.09
CA SER A 529 8.61 27.03 0.95
C SER A 529 7.25 26.47 1.37
N ARG A 530 7.21 25.51 2.31
CA ARG A 530 5.94 24.97 2.85
C ARG A 530 5.14 26.01 3.61
N LYS A 531 5.81 26.82 4.43
CA LYS A 531 5.18 27.92 5.18
C LYS A 531 4.60 28.99 4.26
N LEU A 532 5.31 29.34 3.18
CA LEU A 532 4.81 30.28 2.15
C LEU A 532 3.51 29.81 1.48
N VAL A 533 3.38 28.50 1.25
CA VAL A 533 2.13 27.92 0.70
C VAL A 533 0.99 28.05 1.72
N ALA A 534 1.26 27.75 2.99
CA ALA A 534 0.27 27.85 4.06
C ALA A 534 -0.25 29.29 4.24
N ILE A 535 0.64 30.29 4.27
CA ILE A 535 0.24 31.69 4.45
C ILE A 535 -0.56 32.22 3.25
N ARG A 536 -0.19 31.85 2.00
CA ARG A 536 -0.97 32.24 0.81
C ARG A 536 -2.34 31.58 0.76
N ALA A 537 -2.47 30.34 1.23
CA ALA A 537 -3.78 29.69 1.35
C ALA A 537 -4.66 30.42 2.38
N LYS A 538 -4.08 30.78 3.54
CA LYS A 538 -4.79 31.49 4.60
C LYS A 538 -5.18 32.93 4.25
N LEU A 539 -4.34 33.63 3.47
CA LEU A 539 -4.68 34.95 2.95
C LEU A 539 -5.88 34.91 2.01
N ARG A 540 -6.02 33.87 1.18
CA ARG A 540 -7.20 33.67 0.32
C ARG A 540 -8.47 33.42 1.15
N GLU A 541 -8.37 32.56 2.16
CA GLU A 541 -9.47 32.28 3.09
C GLU A 541 -9.91 33.56 3.83
N ALA A 542 -8.94 34.34 4.32
CA ALA A 542 -9.18 35.63 4.97
C ALA A 542 -9.81 36.67 4.02
N ALA A 543 -9.35 36.75 2.77
CA ALA A 543 -9.92 37.64 1.76
C ALA A 543 -11.37 37.28 1.42
N ALA A 544 -11.73 35.99 1.40
CA ALA A 544 -13.11 35.54 1.20
C ALA A 544 -14.04 35.87 2.38
N VAL A 545 -13.50 35.96 3.60
CA VAL A 545 -14.23 36.29 4.83
C VAL A 545 -14.38 37.81 5.02
N LEU A 546 -13.47 38.61 4.45
CA LEU A 546 -13.43 40.07 4.64
C LEU A 546 -14.75 40.79 4.30
N PRO A 547 -15.46 40.49 3.18
CA PRO A 547 -16.74 41.11 2.86
C PRO A 547 -17.85 40.80 3.88
N ARG A 548 -17.72 39.69 4.62
CA ARG A 548 -18.69 39.22 5.62
C ARG A 548 -18.34 39.68 7.04
N ALA A 549 -17.18 40.29 7.25
CA ALA A 549 -16.75 40.83 8.52
C ALA A 549 -17.24 42.27 8.71
N SER A 550 -17.60 42.67 9.93
CA SER A 550 -18.05 44.03 10.24
C SER A 550 -17.30 44.65 11.42
N GLY A 551 -17.27 45.99 11.47
CA GLY A 551 -16.67 46.77 12.55
C GLY A 551 -15.17 46.51 12.75
N ARG A 552 -14.73 46.41 14.01
CA ARG A 552 -13.31 46.25 14.38
C ARG A 552 -12.68 44.95 13.85
N ARG A 553 -13.49 43.92 13.56
CA ARG A 553 -13.02 42.66 12.99
C ARG A 553 -12.60 42.83 11.52
N ALA A 554 -13.37 43.56 10.73
CA ALA A 554 -13.04 43.84 9.33
C ALA A 554 -11.75 44.65 9.19
N THR A 555 -11.58 45.70 10.01
CA THR A 555 -10.35 46.52 10.01
C THR A 555 -9.11 45.70 10.39
N ARG A 556 -9.20 44.86 11.42
CA ARG A 556 -8.09 43.99 11.82
C ARG A 556 -7.78 42.93 10.77
N LEU A 557 -8.81 42.31 10.18
CA LEU A 557 -8.64 41.31 9.13
C LEU A 557 -7.98 41.92 7.89
N SER A 558 -8.40 43.10 7.44
CA SER A 558 -7.76 43.83 6.34
C SER A 558 -6.30 44.16 6.62
N GLN A 559 -5.97 44.62 7.84
CA GLN A 559 -4.60 44.96 8.23
C GLN A 559 -3.70 43.72 8.30
N THR A 560 -4.22 42.60 8.82
CA THR A 560 -3.47 41.33 8.87
C THR A 560 -3.30 40.70 7.48
N ILE A 561 -4.27 40.88 6.56
CA ILE A 561 -4.11 40.49 5.15
C ILE A 561 -2.96 41.26 4.51
N GLU A 562 -2.93 42.59 4.65
CA GLU A 562 -1.86 43.44 4.11
C GLU A 562 -0.48 43.04 4.68
N GLN A 563 -0.41 42.75 5.98
CA GLN A 563 0.81 42.27 6.63
C GLN A 563 1.27 40.90 6.10
N GLY A 564 0.34 39.97 5.87
CA GLY A 564 0.68 38.65 5.32
C GLY A 564 1.08 38.70 3.85
N GLU A 565 0.49 39.59 3.05
CA GLU A 565 0.91 39.81 1.65
C GLU A 565 2.33 40.40 1.59
N ALA A 566 2.62 41.42 2.41
CA ALA A 566 3.97 41.97 2.53
C ALA A 566 4.98 40.92 3.01
N HIS A 567 4.59 40.06 3.96
CA HIS A 567 5.42 38.96 4.43
C HIS A 567 5.70 37.93 3.33
N ALA A 568 4.69 37.56 2.54
CA ALA A 568 4.84 36.63 1.42
C ALA A 568 5.77 37.18 0.32
N GLN A 569 5.78 38.50 0.10
CA GLN A 569 6.69 39.14 -0.85
C GLN A 569 8.15 39.14 -0.36
N GLN A 570 8.38 39.27 0.95
CA GLN A 570 9.72 39.27 1.56
C GLN A 570 10.46 37.92 1.46
N TYR A 571 9.76 36.83 1.18
CA TYR A 571 10.33 35.48 1.06
C TYR A 571 11.50 35.40 0.07
N TYR A 572 11.38 36.02 -1.11
CA TYR A 572 12.39 35.95 -2.17
C TYR A 572 13.70 36.65 -1.80
N ALA A 573 13.64 37.66 -0.94
CA ALA A 573 14.81 38.30 -0.36
C ALA A 573 15.36 37.48 0.83
N ALA A 574 14.48 36.98 1.69
CA ALA A 574 14.83 36.22 2.89
C ALA A 574 15.54 34.89 2.58
N ARG A 575 15.20 34.20 1.47
CA ARG A 575 15.83 32.93 1.10
C ARG A 575 17.31 33.03 0.73
N ARG A 576 17.84 34.23 0.51
CA ARG A 576 19.24 34.45 0.11
C ARG A 576 20.22 34.36 1.28
N GLN A 577 19.76 34.58 2.52
CA GLN A 577 20.62 34.56 3.71
C GLN A 577 19.95 33.74 4.83
N ARG A 578 20.73 32.92 5.53
CA ARG A 578 20.20 32.02 6.56
C ARG A 578 19.54 32.74 7.73
N GLN A 579 20.07 33.89 8.13
CA GLN A 579 19.54 34.66 9.27
C GLN A 579 18.21 35.33 8.92
N THR A 580 18.09 35.92 7.73
CA THR A 580 16.84 36.54 7.27
C THR A 580 15.76 35.50 7.00
N LEU A 581 16.12 34.31 6.48
CA LEU A 581 15.18 33.19 6.33
C LEU A 581 14.61 32.71 7.68
N ARG A 582 15.44 32.63 8.71
CA ARG A 582 14.99 32.25 10.07
C ARG A 582 14.11 33.31 10.72
N PHE A 583 14.41 34.59 10.48
CA PHE A 583 13.57 35.69 10.95
C PHE A 583 12.20 35.66 10.25
N TRP A 584 12.21 35.44 8.94
CA TRP A 584 11.00 35.26 8.14
C TRP A 584 10.15 34.09 8.65
N LEU A 585 10.76 32.92 8.87
CA LEU A 585 10.08 31.73 9.41
C LEU A 585 9.43 31.93 10.79
N LYS A 586 9.99 32.82 11.63
CA LYS A 586 9.43 33.16 12.95
C LYS A 586 8.27 34.14 12.85
N ALA A 587 8.35 35.12 11.95
CA ALA A 587 7.28 36.08 11.72
C ALA A 587 6.05 35.41 11.08
N ASP A 588 6.26 34.39 10.24
CA ASP A 588 5.21 33.58 9.61
C ASP A 588 4.26 32.95 10.64
N ASP A 589 4.79 32.37 11.73
CA ASP A 589 3.97 31.72 12.78
C ASP A 589 2.99 32.70 13.45
N LEU A 590 3.41 33.96 13.63
CA LEU A 590 2.59 35.01 14.25
C LEU A 590 1.47 35.46 13.32
N ILE A 591 1.76 35.61 12.02
CA ILE A 591 0.79 36.07 11.03
C ILE A 591 -0.27 34.98 10.79
N LEU A 592 0.16 33.71 10.68
CA LEU A 592 -0.76 32.57 10.54
C LEU A 592 -1.72 32.44 11.72
N ASP A 593 -1.22 32.52 12.96
CA ASP A 593 -2.06 32.47 14.17
C ASP A 593 -3.05 33.65 14.23
N GLN A 594 -2.66 34.85 13.79
CA GLN A 594 -3.56 35.99 13.71
C GLN A 594 -4.66 35.80 12.64
N LEU A 595 -4.29 35.31 11.45
CA LEU A 595 -5.26 35.02 10.38
C LEU A 595 -6.25 33.93 10.83
N ASP A 596 -5.78 32.84 11.44
CA ASP A 596 -6.63 31.75 11.92
C ASP A 596 -7.64 32.22 12.98
N ARG A 597 -7.22 33.09 13.91
CA ARG A 597 -8.10 33.66 14.94
C ARG A 597 -9.16 34.59 14.36
N LEU A 598 -8.82 35.36 13.33
CA LEU A 598 -9.75 36.32 12.72
C LEU A 598 -10.72 35.64 11.73
N VAL A 599 -10.32 34.49 11.18
CA VAL A 599 -11.14 33.68 10.26
C VAL A 599 -12.21 32.85 11.01
N GLY A 600 -11.87 32.12 12.09
CA GLY A 600 -12.79 31.56 13.13
C GLY A 600 -14.04 30.72 12.71
N ARG A 601 -14.12 29.46 13.18
CA ARG A 601 -15.14 28.38 12.97
C ARG A 601 -16.65 28.79 12.96
N PRO A 602 -17.52 28.01 12.25
CA PRO A 602 -18.94 28.32 12.08
C PRO A 602 -19.72 28.17 13.39
N VAL A 603 -20.49 29.21 13.72
CA VAL A 603 -21.48 29.18 14.81
C VAL A 603 -22.71 28.43 14.30
N ALA A 604 -23.16 27.44 15.09
CA ALA A 604 -24.38 26.70 14.85
C ALA A 604 -25.58 27.64 14.71
N SER A 605 -26.33 27.46 13.63
CA SER A 605 -27.62 28.10 13.40
C SER A 605 -28.59 27.73 14.53
N THR A 606 -28.99 28.72 15.31
CA THR A 606 -30.23 28.71 16.07
C THR A 606 -31.26 29.51 15.28
N GLU A 607 -32.22 28.84 14.65
CA GLU A 607 -33.48 29.47 14.21
C GLU A 607 -34.50 29.49 15.39
N PRO A 608 -35.69 30.13 15.25
CA PRO A 608 -35.91 31.50 15.66
C PRO A 608 -37.00 31.59 16.75
N THR A 609 -37.00 32.67 17.53
CA THR A 609 -38.16 33.01 18.37
C THR A 609 -38.83 34.27 17.86
N SER A 610 -40.05 34.05 17.38
CA SER A 610 -41.13 34.98 17.07
C SER A 610 -41.21 36.23 17.95
N GLN A 611 -41.42 37.39 17.30
CA GLN A 611 -42.17 38.50 17.90
C GLN A 611 -43.11 39.15 16.88
N SER A 612 -44.37 39.20 17.29
CA SER A 612 -45.52 39.87 16.67
C SER A 612 -45.37 41.38 16.68
N ILE A 613 -45.79 42.04 15.59
CA ILE A 613 -46.35 43.39 15.67
C ILE A 613 -47.68 43.38 14.94
N ASP A 614 -48.72 43.72 15.70
CA ASP A 614 -50.11 43.88 15.32
C ASP A 614 -50.44 45.38 15.24
N LYS A 615 -51.57 45.70 14.58
CA LYS A 615 -52.26 47.01 14.37
C LYS A 615 -51.97 47.69 13.01
N GLY A 616 -52.97 48.10 12.23
CA GLY A 616 -54.40 48.20 12.52
C GLY A 616 -55.24 48.67 11.32
N THR A 617 -56.54 48.48 11.51
CA THR A 617 -57.73 48.60 10.66
C THR A 617 -58.10 50.03 10.25
N SER A 618 -58.64 50.23 9.02
CA SER A 618 -59.88 50.97 8.65
C SER A 618 -59.92 51.17 7.12
N ALA A 619 -60.84 50.64 6.29
CA ALA A 619 -62.30 50.82 6.14
C ALA A 619 -62.69 51.79 5.00
N HIS A 620 -63.49 51.26 4.06
CA HIS A 620 -64.52 51.91 3.19
C HIS A 620 -64.08 52.99 2.17
N GLN A 621 -64.71 53.24 1.02
CA GLN A 621 -65.89 52.75 0.28
C GLN A 621 -65.89 53.47 -1.08
N HIS A 622 -66.56 52.88 -2.10
CA HIS A 622 -67.36 53.54 -3.16
C HIS A 622 -66.68 54.57 -4.11
N SER A 623 -67.04 54.79 -5.36
CA SER A 623 -67.97 54.25 -6.36
C SER A 623 -67.61 55.00 -7.66
N GLN A 624 -67.75 54.37 -8.83
CA GLN A 624 -67.81 55.12 -10.11
C GLN A 624 -69.13 55.91 -10.18
N PRO A 625 -69.20 57.02 -10.96
CA PRO A 625 -69.75 56.87 -12.32
C PRO A 625 -69.21 57.83 -13.41
N ARG A 626 -69.42 57.39 -14.67
CA ARG A 626 -69.78 58.06 -15.97
C ARG A 626 -69.89 59.60 -15.97
N ASP A 627 -69.55 60.37 -17.01
CA ASP A 627 -69.92 60.22 -18.43
C ASP A 627 -69.12 61.18 -19.35
N GLU A 628 -69.07 60.82 -20.63
CA GLU A 628 -68.89 61.57 -21.90
C GLU A 628 -68.20 62.96 -22.00
N GLY A 629 -67.31 63.11 -23.00
CA GLY A 629 -66.89 64.43 -23.49
C GLY A 629 -65.74 64.45 -24.50
N SER A 630 -66.06 64.25 -25.77
CA SER A 630 -65.21 64.44 -26.97
C SER A 630 -64.15 65.55 -26.88
N LYS A 631 -62.85 65.18 -26.81
CA LYS A 631 -61.71 66.01 -27.25
C LYS A 631 -60.52 65.16 -27.77
N ASN A 632 -60.08 65.53 -28.98
CA ASN A 632 -58.70 65.58 -29.47
C ASN A 632 -57.94 64.29 -29.85
N ALA A 633 -57.85 64.08 -31.17
CA ALA A 633 -56.83 63.24 -31.82
C ALA A 633 -55.37 63.68 -31.55
N ALA A 634 -55.16 64.85 -30.93
CA ALA A 634 -53.87 65.30 -30.41
C ALA A 634 -53.54 64.69 -29.03
N ASP A 635 -54.53 64.52 -28.14
CA ASP A 635 -54.35 63.85 -26.84
C ASP A 635 -54.08 62.35 -26.99
N VAL A 636 -54.62 61.72 -28.04
CA VAL A 636 -54.35 60.30 -28.33
C VAL A 636 -52.91 60.09 -28.80
N ARG A 637 -52.32 61.03 -29.54
CA ARG A 637 -50.91 60.96 -29.98
C ARG A 637 -49.95 61.32 -28.85
N GLN A 638 -50.28 62.32 -28.04
CA GLN A 638 -49.50 62.68 -26.85
C GLN A 638 -49.54 61.54 -25.83
N GLY A 639 -50.72 60.98 -25.53
CA GLY A 639 -50.87 59.84 -24.64
C GLY A 639 -50.30 58.53 -25.18
N ALA A 640 -50.11 58.38 -26.49
CA ALA A 640 -49.35 57.25 -27.06
C ALA A 640 -47.84 57.45 -26.91
N HIS A 641 -47.35 58.69 -27.09
CA HIS A 641 -45.94 59.03 -26.89
C HIS A 641 -45.53 58.94 -25.41
N ASP A 642 -46.37 59.42 -24.50
CA ASP A 642 -46.15 59.33 -23.06
C ASP A 642 -46.17 57.87 -22.58
N ARG A 643 -47.06 57.03 -23.13
CA ARG A 643 -47.06 55.58 -22.89
C ARG A 643 -45.80 54.89 -23.41
N GLN A 644 -45.29 55.30 -24.56
CA GLN A 644 -44.05 54.77 -25.12
C GLN A 644 -42.82 55.15 -24.26
N ILE A 645 -42.79 56.37 -23.72
CA ILE A 645 -41.74 56.83 -22.79
C ILE A 645 -41.83 56.05 -21.46
N GLU A 646 -43.03 55.83 -20.94
CA GLU A 646 -43.24 55.11 -19.68
C GLU A 646 -42.92 53.62 -19.82
N ALA A 647 -43.26 53.00 -20.96
CA ALA A 647 -42.87 51.64 -21.28
C ALA A 647 -41.34 51.51 -21.39
N ALA A 648 -40.65 52.45 -22.04
CA ALA A 648 -39.18 52.46 -22.12
C ALA A 648 -38.51 52.61 -20.73
N ARG A 649 -39.05 53.47 -19.86
CA ARG A 649 -38.58 53.60 -18.47
C ARG A 649 -38.81 52.33 -17.66
N SER A 650 -39.93 51.66 -17.88
CA SER A 650 -40.24 50.39 -17.22
C SER A 650 -39.24 49.31 -17.63
N VAL A 651 -38.88 49.22 -18.92
CA VAL A 651 -37.83 48.29 -19.40
C VAL A 651 -36.47 48.59 -18.74
N ALA A 652 -36.07 49.87 -18.67
CA ALA A 652 -34.80 50.25 -18.04
C ALA A 652 -34.77 49.93 -16.53
N ARG A 653 -35.86 50.22 -15.81
CA ARG A 653 -36.00 49.91 -14.38
C ARG A 653 -35.92 48.41 -14.12
N VAL A 654 -36.65 47.60 -14.90
CA VAL A 654 -36.64 46.15 -14.75
C VAL A 654 -35.26 45.57 -15.08
N SER A 655 -34.55 46.13 -16.06
CA SER A 655 -33.17 45.76 -16.37
C SER A 655 -32.20 46.05 -15.22
N GLU A 656 -32.31 47.20 -14.56
CA GLU A 656 -31.45 47.56 -13.41
C GLU A 656 -31.73 46.68 -12.19
N LEU A 657 -33.01 46.45 -11.88
CA LEU A 657 -33.41 45.59 -10.76
C LEU A 657 -32.99 44.13 -11.00
N PHE A 658 -33.03 43.66 -12.24
CA PHE A 658 -32.51 42.34 -12.61
C PHE A 658 -31.00 42.23 -12.41
N ALA A 659 -30.22 43.23 -12.81
CA ALA A 659 -28.78 43.26 -12.57
C ALA A 659 -28.45 43.26 -11.06
N ALA A 660 -29.24 43.95 -10.23
CA ALA A 660 -29.07 43.93 -8.79
C ALA A 660 -29.45 42.58 -8.17
N ALA A 661 -30.59 42.00 -8.57
CA ALA A 661 -31.09 40.74 -8.04
C ALA A 661 -30.21 39.54 -8.43
N THR A 662 -29.60 39.56 -9.62
CA THR A 662 -28.63 38.54 -10.06
C THR A 662 -27.32 38.60 -9.26
N LEU A 663 -26.85 39.80 -8.88
CA LEU A 663 -25.68 39.96 -7.99
C LEU A 663 -25.94 39.41 -6.58
N THR A 664 -27.17 39.51 -6.07
CA THR A 664 -27.56 38.97 -4.77
C THR A 664 -28.10 37.54 -4.84
N SER A 665 -28.23 36.97 -6.04
CA SER A 665 -28.82 35.64 -6.30
C SER A 665 -30.22 35.45 -5.72
N ASP A 666 -31.07 36.49 -5.78
CA ASP A 666 -32.45 36.45 -5.25
C ASP A 666 -33.43 35.92 -6.32
N LEU A 667 -33.73 34.62 -6.27
CA LEU A 667 -34.58 33.96 -7.27
C LEU A 667 -36.03 34.47 -7.27
N ALA A 668 -36.59 34.77 -6.09
CA ALA A 668 -37.97 35.20 -5.95
C ALA A 668 -38.20 36.59 -6.56
N GLU A 669 -37.24 37.50 -6.36
CA GLU A 669 -37.31 38.84 -6.97
C GLU A 669 -37.11 38.76 -8.49
N VAL A 670 -36.23 37.89 -9.00
CA VAL A 670 -36.08 37.69 -10.46
C VAL A 670 -37.34 37.09 -11.10
N GLN A 671 -37.99 36.11 -10.46
CA GLN A 671 -39.27 35.56 -10.95
C GLN A 671 -40.37 36.62 -11.00
N ARG A 672 -40.44 37.50 -9.99
CA ARG A 672 -41.37 38.63 -9.98
C ARG A 672 -41.05 39.63 -11.10
N LEU A 673 -39.78 39.97 -11.29
CA LEU A 673 -39.32 40.87 -12.35
C LEU A 673 -39.56 40.29 -13.75
N ARG A 674 -39.47 38.97 -13.92
CA ARG A 674 -39.84 38.27 -15.16
C ARG A 674 -41.32 38.45 -15.47
N GLN A 675 -42.20 38.28 -14.48
CA GLN A 675 -43.64 38.51 -14.67
C GLN A 675 -43.93 39.98 -15.00
N GLU A 676 -43.23 40.91 -14.36
CA GLU A 676 -43.32 42.35 -14.66
C GLU A 676 -42.86 42.65 -16.09
N ALA A 677 -41.74 42.04 -16.53
CA ALA A 677 -41.23 42.17 -17.89
C ALA A 677 -42.18 41.58 -18.94
N GLU A 678 -42.86 40.46 -18.66
CA GLU A 678 -43.87 39.86 -19.56
C GLU A 678 -45.11 40.73 -19.74
N ASN A 679 -45.46 41.54 -18.73
CA ASN A 679 -46.58 42.47 -18.79
C ASN A 679 -46.27 43.77 -19.54
N ILE A 680 -45.00 44.07 -19.83
CA ILE A 680 -44.63 45.22 -20.66
C ILE A 680 -45.06 44.95 -22.11
N SER A 681 -45.88 45.84 -22.65
CA SER A 681 -46.44 45.69 -23.98
C SER A 681 -45.40 45.98 -25.09
N ASP A 682 -45.10 44.97 -25.91
CA ASP A 682 -44.18 45.10 -27.04
C ASP A 682 -44.64 46.18 -28.04
N HIS A 683 -45.95 46.35 -28.23
CA HIS A 683 -46.51 47.25 -29.24
C HIS A 683 -46.41 48.74 -28.89
N GLU A 684 -46.11 49.07 -27.64
CA GLU A 684 -45.91 50.45 -27.17
C GLU A 684 -44.43 50.85 -27.13
N LEU A 685 -43.49 49.98 -27.56
CA LEU A 685 -42.04 50.23 -27.55
C LEU A 685 -41.48 50.56 -28.94
N ALA A 686 -40.47 51.45 -28.98
CA ALA A 686 -39.64 51.64 -30.17
C ALA A 686 -38.76 50.41 -30.43
N ALA A 687 -38.25 50.28 -31.65
CA ALA A 687 -37.59 49.06 -32.11
C ALA A 687 -36.38 48.65 -31.25
N GLU A 688 -35.60 49.62 -30.77
CA GLU A 688 -34.43 49.37 -29.92
C GLU A 688 -34.82 48.89 -28.52
N GLU A 689 -35.83 49.50 -27.90
CA GLU A 689 -36.31 49.13 -26.57
C GLU A 689 -37.05 47.80 -26.58
N ARG A 690 -37.74 47.48 -27.69
CA ARG A 690 -38.35 46.17 -27.91
C ARG A 690 -37.30 45.07 -27.99
N GLU A 691 -36.21 45.31 -28.72
CA GLU A 691 -35.08 44.37 -28.80
C GLU A 691 -34.39 44.20 -27.43
N ARG A 692 -34.26 45.28 -26.65
CA ARG A 692 -33.75 45.21 -25.26
C ARG A 692 -34.68 44.40 -24.36
N LEU A 693 -35.99 44.58 -24.47
CA LEU A 693 -36.97 43.80 -23.69
C LEU A 693 -36.95 42.31 -24.06
N HIS A 694 -36.81 41.97 -25.35
CA HIS A 694 -36.69 40.56 -25.78
C HIS A 694 -35.43 39.90 -25.22
N ARG A 695 -34.28 40.59 -25.28
CA ARG A 695 -33.04 40.10 -24.65
C ARG A 695 -33.19 39.97 -23.14
N LEU A 696 -33.72 40.98 -22.46
CA LEU A 696 -33.94 40.94 -21.02
C LEU A 696 -34.83 39.76 -20.59
N ARG A 697 -35.92 39.51 -21.33
CA ARG A 697 -36.79 38.34 -21.09
C ARG A 697 -36.07 37.01 -21.35
N ALA A 698 -35.16 36.95 -22.32
CA ALA A 698 -34.38 35.76 -22.59
C ALA A 698 -33.35 35.50 -21.48
N ASP A 699 -32.60 36.54 -21.08
CA ASP A 699 -31.62 36.47 -20.00
C ASP A 699 -32.27 36.10 -18.66
N MET A 700 -33.44 36.67 -18.35
CA MET A 700 -34.22 36.32 -17.15
C MET A 700 -34.69 34.87 -17.19
N ARG A 701 -35.13 34.35 -18.33
CA ARG A 701 -35.53 32.95 -18.48
C ARG A 701 -34.34 32.01 -18.29
N GLU A 702 -33.25 32.26 -19.00
CA GLU A 702 -32.05 31.45 -18.91
C GLU A 702 -31.50 31.42 -17.47
N TRP A 703 -31.49 32.57 -16.79
CA TRP A 703 -31.05 32.66 -15.40
C TRP A 703 -31.99 31.94 -14.43
N THR A 704 -33.32 32.06 -14.62
CA THR A 704 -34.31 31.41 -13.77
C THR A 704 -34.30 29.89 -13.99
N ASP A 705 -34.30 29.43 -15.24
CA ASP A 705 -34.31 28.02 -15.60
C ASP A 705 -33.02 27.31 -15.14
N ALA A 706 -31.87 27.99 -15.18
CA ALA A 706 -30.61 27.47 -14.62
C ALA A 706 -30.68 27.30 -13.10
N ARG A 707 -31.32 28.24 -12.39
CA ARG A 707 -31.44 28.23 -10.91
C ARG A 707 -32.53 27.29 -10.41
N GLU A 708 -33.62 27.17 -11.15
CA GLU A 708 -34.67 26.17 -10.88
C GLU A 708 -34.16 24.77 -11.17
N SER A 709 -33.34 24.57 -12.21
CA SER A 709 -32.65 23.28 -12.44
C SER A 709 -31.65 22.93 -11.33
N GLU A 710 -30.99 23.94 -10.74
CA GLU A 710 -30.16 23.77 -9.53
C GLU A 710 -31.01 23.43 -8.29
N GLN A 711 -32.16 24.09 -8.09
CA GLN A 711 -33.08 23.80 -6.97
C GLN A 711 -33.81 22.45 -7.10
N ASP A 712 -34.17 22.03 -8.32
CA ASP A 712 -34.77 20.72 -8.59
C ASP A 712 -33.75 19.59 -8.41
N HIS A 713 -32.47 19.85 -8.71
CA HIS A 713 -31.36 18.95 -8.34
C HIS A 713 -31.18 18.85 -6.81
N ASP A 714 -31.37 19.94 -6.07
CA ASP A 714 -31.32 19.94 -4.60
C ASP A 714 -32.57 19.29 -3.95
N ALA A 715 -33.76 19.45 -4.55
CA ALA A 715 -35.02 18.89 -4.05
C ALA A 715 -35.16 17.38 -4.30
N GLN A 716 -34.54 16.85 -5.37
CA GLN A 716 -34.44 15.42 -5.63
C GLN A 716 -33.16 14.79 -5.02
N GLY A 717 -32.27 15.62 -4.48
CA GLY A 717 -31.01 15.26 -3.80
C GLY A 717 -31.06 15.29 -2.27
N GLY A 718 -32.24 15.13 -1.66
CA GLY A 718 -32.41 15.07 -0.21
C GLY A 718 -32.00 13.73 0.42
N VAL A 719 -30.77 13.25 0.17
CA VAL A 719 -29.87 12.42 1.01
C VAL A 719 -28.63 12.12 0.13
N ASP A 720 -27.46 12.57 0.58
CA ASP A 720 -26.10 12.46 0.00
C ASP A 720 -25.64 13.60 -0.96
N GLU A 721 -24.78 14.49 -0.45
CA GLU A 721 -23.97 15.49 -1.19
C GLU A 721 -23.14 14.85 -2.33
N PRO A 722 -23.10 15.42 -3.55
CA PRO A 722 -22.27 14.88 -4.64
C PRO A 722 -20.80 15.32 -4.51
N ALA A 723 -19.90 14.33 -4.59
CA ALA A 723 -18.46 14.43 -4.41
C ALA A 723 -17.68 15.23 -5.49
N GLU A 724 -18.32 15.96 -6.40
CA GLU A 724 -17.66 16.60 -7.57
C GLU A 724 -17.33 18.10 -7.37
N ALA A 725 -18.12 18.87 -6.63
CA ALA A 725 -17.80 20.27 -6.34
C ALA A 725 -16.48 20.45 -5.56
N PRO A 726 -16.15 19.59 -4.57
CA PRO A 726 -14.83 19.61 -3.91
C PRO A 726 -13.69 19.23 -4.87
N GLN A 727 -13.95 18.38 -5.86
CA GLN A 727 -12.93 17.93 -6.82
C GLN A 727 -12.58 19.01 -7.84
N LEU A 728 -13.58 19.73 -8.38
CA LEU A 728 -13.33 20.84 -9.31
C LEU A 728 -12.57 21.99 -8.63
N SER A 729 -12.91 22.30 -7.39
CA SER A 729 -12.16 23.25 -6.57
C SER A 729 -10.73 22.76 -6.30
N ALA A 730 -10.55 21.48 -5.94
CA ALA A 730 -9.24 20.89 -5.71
C ALA A 730 -8.36 20.86 -6.98
N PHE A 731 -8.95 20.63 -8.16
CA PHE A 731 -8.24 20.69 -9.44
C PHE A 731 -7.82 22.13 -9.78
N ALA A 732 -8.69 23.12 -9.55
CA ALA A 732 -8.35 24.53 -9.74
C ALA A 732 -7.22 24.99 -8.81
N GLU A 733 -7.24 24.56 -7.55
CA GLU A 733 -6.16 24.85 -6.60
C GLU A 733 -4.83 24.18 -6.99
N ALA A 734 -4.89 22.92 -7.43
CA ALA A 734 -3.71 22.19 -7.90
C ALA A 734 -3.10 22.81 -9.15
N ARG A 735 -3.93 23.35 -10.06
CA ARG A 735 -3.46 24.06 -11.26
C ARG A 735 -2.69 25.33 -10.90
N ILE A 736 -3.26 26.16 -10.02
CA ILE A 736 -2.60 27.40 -9.55
C ILE A 736 -1.29 27.09 -8.82
N GLU A 737 -1.27 26.05 -7.96
CA GLU A 737 -0.05 25.59 -7.27
C GLU A 737 1.03 25.14 -8.28
N PHE A 738 0.62 24.43 -9.33
CA PHE A 738 1.52 23.93 -10.36
C PHE A 738 2.06 25.03 -11.27
N GLU A 739 1.22 25.97 -11.71
CA GLU A 739 1.62 27.14 -12.52
C GLU A 739 2.68 27.99 -11.81
N TRP A 740 2.57 28.15 -10.49
CA TRP A 740 3.61 28.84 -9.71
C TRP A 740 4.94 28.07 -9.71
N LEU A 741 4.90 26.74 -9.55
CA LEU A 741 6.11 25.90 -9.62
C LEU A 741 6.76 25.94 -11.01
N VAL A 742 5.95 26.03 -12.07
CA VAL A 742 6.44 26.24 -13.44
C VAL A 742 7.18 27.58 -13.54
N GLN A 743 6.62 28.66 -12.99
CA GLN A 743 7.26 29.97 -12.98
C GLN A 743 8.58 29.96 -12.19
N GLU A 744 8.59 29.32 -11.01
CA GLU A 744 9.79 29.18 -10.18
C GLU A 744 10.90 28.39 -10.89
N ILE A 745 10.54 27.31 -11.58
CA ILE A 745 11.49 26.52 -12.39
C ILE A 745 12.07 27.38 -13.52
N ARG A 746 11.24 28.12 -14.26
CA ARG A 746 11.70 28.97 -15.36
C ARG A 746 12.64 30.07 -14.88
N SER A 747 12.29 30.78 -13.81
CA SER A 747 13.16 31.80 -13.23
C SER A 747 14.48 31.24 -12.70
N ALA A 748 14.48 30.02 -12.15
CA ALA A 748 15.70 29.34 -11.71
C ALA A 748 16.55 28.82 -12.90
N GLN A 749 15.94 28.39 -14.00
CA GLN A 749 16.63 28.03 -15.24
C GLN A 749 17.30 29.25 -15.88
N GLU A 750 16.62 30.40 -15.92
CA GLU A 750 17.18 31.69 -16.38
C GLU A 750 18.36 32.15 -15.52
N ALA A 751 18.31 31.89 -14.21
CA ALA A 751 19.39 32.18 -13.27
C ALA A 751 20.52 31.13 -13.27
N GLY A 752 20.37 30.01 -13.99
CA GLY A 752 21.33 28.90 -14.01
C GLY A 752 21.44 28.12 -12.69
N ASP A 753 20.45 28.22 -11.81
CA ASP A 753 20.49 27.63 -10.47
C ASP A 753 19.91 26.20 -10.48
N LEU A 754 20.79 25.22 -10.77
CA LEU A 754 20.44 23.82 -10.87
C LEU A 754 19.78 23.27 -9.58
N ALA A 755 20.21 23.71 -8.40
CA ALA A 755 19.71 23.21 -7.13
C ALA A 755 18.25 23.61 -6.88
N VAL A 756 17.90 24.85 -7.23
CA VAL A 756 16.52 25.35 -7.14
C VAL A 756 15.62 24.70 -8.19
N VAL A 757 16.11 24.51 -9.42
CA VAL A 757 15.36 23.78 -10.47
C VAL A 757 15.07 22.35 -10.03
N GLU A 758 16.04 21.63 -9.47
CA GLU A 758 15.82 20.27 -8.99
C GLU A 758 14.82 20.20 -7.82
N THR A 759 14.87 21.19 -6.92
CA THR A 759 13.96 21.27 -5.77
C THR A 759 12.53 21.56 -6.21
N ALA A 760 12.34 22.58 -7.05
CA ALA A 760 11.02 22.94 -7.58
C ALA A 760 10.45 21.82 -8.45
N ARG A 761 11.28 21.12 -9.24
CA ARG A 761 10.88 19.92 -10.01
C ARG A 761 10.40 18.77 -9.11
N ARG A 762 11.06 18.55 -7.95
CA ARG A 762 10.64 17.53 -6.98
C ARG A 762 9.31 17.87 -6.30
N LEU A 763 9.04 19.15 -6.05
CA LEU A 763 7.75 19.62 -5.52
C LEU A 763 6.64 19.57 -6.58
N ALA A 764 6.96 19.87 -7.84
CA ALA A 764 6.03 19.83 -8.97
C ALA A 764 5.58 18.41 -9.33
N GLY A 765 6.45 17.40 -9.14
CA GLY A 765 6.17 16.00 -9.49
C GLY A 765 4.89 15.41 -8.87
N PRO A 766 4.69 15.48 -7.54
CA PRO A 766 3.48 14.99 -6.88
C PRO A 766 2.21 15.76 -7.27
N VAL A 767 2.29 17.09 -7.42
CA VAL A 767 1.17 17.93 -7.85
C VAL A 767 0.75 17.55 -9.28
N TYR A 768 1.72 17.45 -10.18
CA TYR A 768 1.53 16.99 -11.55
C TYR A 768 0.95 15.58 -11.62
N ALA A 769 1.48 14.61 -10.87
CA ALA A 769 1.07 13.21 -11.06
C ALA A 769 -0.30 12.88 -10.44
N ARG A 770 -0.65 13.54 -9.33
CA ARG A 770 -1.76 13.11 -8.46
C ARG A 770 -2.87 14.13 -8.25
N ARG A 771 -2.60 15.43 -8.45
CA ARG A 771 -3.53 16.52 -8.09
C ARG A 771 -4.00 17.36 -9.27
N LEU A 772 -3.24 17.44 -10.37
CA LEU A 772 -3.70 18.07 -11.61
C LEU A 772 -4.78 17.23 -12.32
N SER A 773 -5.69 17.92 -13.00
CA SER A 773 -6.70 17.27 -13.84
C SER A 773 -6.03 16.54 -15.04
N PRO A 774 -6.66 15.50 -15.61
CA PRO A 774 -6.15 14.85 -16.83
C PRO A 774 -5.78 15.82 -17.98
N PRO A 775 -6.61 16.83 -18.35
CA PRO A 775 -6.25 17.77 -19.41
C PRO A 775 -5.07 18.68 -19.04
N ASP A 776 -5.00 19.21 -17.81
CA ASP A 776 -3.86 20.06 -17.39
C ASP A 776 -2.54 19.25 -17.39
N ARG A 777 -2.59 17.97 -17.02
CA ARG A 777 -1.40 17.10 -17.09
C ARG A 777 -0.92 16.92 -18.53
N GLU A 778 -1.82 16.78 -19.49
CA GLU A 778 -1.46 16.66 -20.89
C GLU A 778 -0.77 17.93 -21.40
N GLU A 779 -1.33 19.11 -21.04
CA GLU A 779 -0.76 20.42 -21.37
C GLU A 779 0.67 20.61 -20.83
N TYR A 780 0.92 20.24 -19.57
CA TYR A 780 2.22 20.46 -18.93
C TYR A 780 3.24 19.31 -19.09
N THR A 781 2.87 18.21 -19.75
CA THR A 781 3.77 17.08 -20.02
C THR A 781 5.03 17.48 -20.80
N PRO A 782 4.95 18.29 -21.88
CA PRO A 782 6.12 18.75 -22.62
C PRO A 782 7.09 19.54 -21.73
N PHE A 783 6.57 20.45 -20.89
CA PHE A 783 7.37 21.23 -19.96
C PHE A 783 8.13 20.34 -18.95
N MET A 784 7.45 19.36 -18.34
CA MET A 784 8.12 18.44 -17.40
C MET A 784 9.22 17.59 -18.06
N ARG A 785 9.10 17.31 -19.37
CA ARG A 785 10.15 16.64 -20.15
C ARG A 785 11.32 17.57 -20.44
N GLU A 786 11.06 18.82 -20.77
CA GLU A 786 12.05 19.87 -21.02
C GLU A 786 12.91 20.13 -19.77
N VAL A 787 12.29 20.35 -18.61
CA VAL A 787 13.00 20.56 -17.34
C VAL A 787 13.90 19.38 -17.00
N LYS A 788 13.42 18.15 -17.27
CA LYS A 788 14.21 16.93 -17.06
C LYS A 788 15.38 16.81 -18.05
N ALA A 789 15.25 17.30 -19.28
CA ALA A 789 16.33 17.34 -20.26
C ALA A 789 17.36 18.40 -19.86
N TRP A 790 16.91 19.60 -19.49
CA TRP A 790 17.75 20.69 -19.01
C TRP A 790 18.60 20.26 -17.80
N CYS A 791 18.00 19.63 -16.77
CA CYS A 791 18.77 19.11 -15.62
C CYS A 791 19.82 18.05 -16.01
N ARG A 792 19.63 17.32 -17.11
CA ARG A 792 20.60 16.33 -17.60
C ARG A 792 21.74 16.97 -18.38
N GLU A 793 21.47 18.04 -19.10
CA GLU A 793 22.46 18.79 -19.87
C GLU A 793 23.39 19.60 -18.96
N GLN A 794 22.87 20.07 -17.83
CA GLN A 794 23.61 20.83 -16.81
C GLN A 794 24.30 19.93 -15.76
N ASP A 795 24.31 18.61 -15.93
CA ASP A 795 24.94 17.65 -15.02
C ASP A 795 26.40 17.32 -15.46
N PRO A 796 27.43 17.90 -14.80
CA PRO A 796 28.83 17.73 -15.19
C PRO A 796 29.35 16.29 -15.00
N GLU A 797 28.69 15.42 -14.24
CA GLU A 797 29.13 14.03 -14.03
C GLU A 797 28.76 13.07 -15.20
N LYS A 798 28.03 13.52 -16.25
CA LYS A 798 27.47 12.65 -17.30
C LYS A 798 28.02 12.80 -18.73
N GLN A 799 29.06 13.59 -19.00
CA GLN A 799 29.77 13.50 -20.29
C GLN A 799 30.68 12.26 -20.34
N VAL A 800 30.19 11.17 -20.94
CA VAL A 800 30.93 9.89 -21.04
C VAL A 800 31.99 9.95 -22.15
N ASP A 801 33.24 9.55 -21.82
CA ASP A 801 34.37 9.45 -22.75
C ASP A 801 34.01 8.66 -24.04
N PRO A 802 34.33 9.19 -25.25
CA PRO A 802 34.02 8.54 -26.52
C PRO A 802 34.55 7.11 -26.67
N SER A 803 35.73 6.83 -26.11
CA SER A 803 36.36 5.50 -26.16
C SER A 803 35.61 4.51 -25.28
N LEU A 804 35.10 4.94 -24.13
CA LEU A 804 34.30 4.09 -23.23
C LEU A 804 32.95 3.75 -23.86
N ARG A 805 32.33 4.71 -24.55
CA ARG A 805 31.11 4.49 -25.34
C ARG A 805 31.33 3.45 -26.43
N LYS A 806 32.46 3.49 -27.14
CA LYS A 806 32.77 2.52 -28.19
C LYS A 806 33.05 1.12 -27.64
N ILE A 807 33.71 1.00 -26.49
CA ILE A 807 33.93 -0.28 -25.81
C ILE A 807 32.61 -0.92 -25.39
N ARG A 808 31.69 -0.15 -24.80
CA ARG A 808 30.34 -0.63 -24.46
C ARG A 808 29.55 -1.12 -25.67
N GLN A 809 29.69 -0.45 -26.81
CA GLN A 809 29.06 -0.88 -28.06
C GLN A 809 29.57 -2.25 -28.51
N LEU A 810 30.89 -2.46 -28.54
CA LEU A 810 31.51 -3.73 -28.97
C LEU A 810 31.16 -4.88 -28.02
N LEU A 811 31.14 -4.64 -26.70
CA LEU A 811 30.71 -5.64 -25.72
C LEU A 811 29.23 -6.02 -25.85
N ALA A 812 28.36 -5.04 -26.09
CA ALA A 812 26.93 -5.29 -26.34
C ALA A 812 26.69 -6.06 -27.66
N GLU A 813 27.57 -5.93 -28.65
CA GLU A 813 27.52 -6.71 -29.88
C GLU A 813 27.96 -8.16 -29.67
N LEU A 814 29.04 -8.37 -28.90
CA LEU A 814 29.47 -9.70 -28.45
C LEU A 814 28.38 -10.40 -27.60
N GLY A 815 27.67 -9.66 -26.75
CA GLY A 815 26.59 -10.20 -25.92
C GLY A 815 25.35 -10.67 -26.69
N ARG A 816 25.07 -10.09 -27.86
CA ARG A 816 23.89 -10.40 -28.68
C ARG A 816 24.06 -11.68 -29.52
N THR A 817 25.28 -12.10 -29.80
CA THR A 817 25.57 -13.30 -30.58
C THR A 817 25.78 -14.50 -29.65
N ARG A 818 24.69 -15.12 -29.18
CA ARG A 818 24.78 -16.16 -28.15
C ARG A 818 25.35 -17.50 -28.64
N GLU A 819 25.32 -17.78 -29.94
CA GLU A 819 25.80 -19.03 -30.51
C GLU A 819 26.59 -18.75 -31.82
N THR A 820 27.81 -19.34 -31.90
CA THR A 820 28.73 -19.39 -33.05
C THR A 820 29.33 -18.08 -33.60
N ARG A 821 30.39 -17.55 -32.97
CA ARG A 821 31.44 -16.78 -33.67
C ARG A 821 32.75 -17.60 -33.71
N PRO A 822 33.50 -17.59 -34.83
CA PRO A 822 34.81 -18.23 -34.93
C PRO A 822 35.82 -17.55 -34.00
N ALA A 823 36.79 -18.32 -33.52
CA ALA A 823 37.76 -17.86 -32.51
C ALA A 823 38.58 -16.64 -32.99
N ASP A 824 38.80 -16.51 -34.30
CA ASP A 824 39.61 -15.45 -34.89
C ASP A 824 38.88 -14.09 -34.86
N GLU A 825 37.60 -14.04 -35.24
CA GLU A 825 36.78 -12.81 -35.12
C GLU A 825 36.62 -12.37 -33.65
N LEU A 826 36.48 -13.33 -32.73
CA LEU A 826 36.43 -13.02 -31.30
C LEU A 826 37.77 -12.45 -30.80
N ALA A 827 38.90 -12.91 -31.35
CA ALA A 827 40.22 -12.37 -31.04
C ALA A 827 40.38 -10.93 -31.55
N ASP A 828 39.92 -10.65 -32.77
CA ASP A 828 40.02 -9.32 -33.39
C ASP A 828 39.23 -8.26 -32.62
N VAL A 829 37.98 -8.57 -32.25
CA VAL A 829 37.14 -7.65 -31.46
C VAL A 829 37.74 -7.40 -30.08
N LEU A 830 38.35 -8.42 -29.45
CA LEU A 830 39.01 -8.27 -28.15
C LEU A 830 40.33 -7.48 -28.24
N ASP A 831 41.04 -7.54 -29.36
CA ASP A 831 42.20 -6.70 -29.62
C ASP A 831 41.81 -5.23 -29.85
N GLU A 832 40.70 -5.00 -30.57
CA GLU A 832 40.16 -3.65 -30.78
C GLU A 832 39.69 -3.01 -29.46
N ILE A 833 39.00 -3.76 -28.60
CA ILE A 833 38.68 -3.30 -27.23
C ILE A 833 39.97 -3.02 -26.44
N GLY A 834 41.03 -3.82 -26.62
CA GLY A 834 42.34 -3.59 -26.02
C GLY A 834 43.00 -2.29 -26.48
N LYS A 835 42.89 -1.95 -27.77
CA LYS A 835 43.37 -0.68 -28.35
C LYS A 835 42.59 0.52 -27.81
N LEU A 836 41.26 0.43 -27.75
CA LEU A 836 40.40 1.49 -27.21
C LEU A 836 40.65 1.71 -25.71
N ARG A 837 40.88 0.64 -24.95
CA ARG A 837 41.23 0.72 -23.52
C ARG A 837 42.51 1.51 -23.28
N ARG A 838 43.51 1.39 -24.15
CA ARG A 838 44.77 2.16 -24.05
C ARG A 838 44.59 3.65 -24.31
N ARG A 839 43.50 4.07 -24.94
CA ARG A 839 43.19 5.49 -25.23
C ARG A 839 42.35 6.16 -24.15
N LEU A 840 41.84 5.40 -23.17
CA LEU A 840 41.12 5.96 -22.04
C LEU A 840 42.08 6.65 -21.07
N ALA A 841 41.74 7.86 -20.65
CA ALA A 841 42.50 8.57 -19.62
C ALA A 841 42.38 7.91 -18.23
N GLN A 842 41.30 7.17 -17.98
CA GLN A 842 41.03 6.44 -16.73
C GLN A 842 40.91 4.93 -16.99
N GLN A 843 41.09 4.12 -15.95
CA GLN A 843 40.96 2.66 -16.07
C GLN A 843 39.54 2.27 -16.49
N LEU A 844 39.44 1.19 -17.28
CA LEU A 844 38.15 0.67 -17.73
C LEU A 844 37.29 0.32 -16.51
N PRO A 845 36.03 0.78 -16.43
CA PRO A 845 35.18 0.51 -15.28
C PRO A 845 34.98 -1.01 -15.09
N ALA A 846 34.79 -1.41 -13.83
CA ALA A 846 34.89 -2.82 -13.42
C ALA A 846 33.92 -3.76 -14.15
N ALA A 847 32.73 -3.26 -14.51
CA ALA A 847 31.73 -4.03 -15.25
C ALA A 847 32.21 -4.42 -16.66
N GLU A 848 32.73 -3.45 -17.41
CA GLU A 848 33.26 -3.68 -18.76
C GLU A 848 34.57 -4.49 -18.72
N ASP A 849 35.42 -4.28 -17.70
CA ASP A 849 36.65 -5.07 -17.52
C ASP A 849 36.35 -6.55 -17.23
N TRP A 850 35.31 -6.82 -16.44
CA TRP A 850 34.84 -8.18 -16.18
C TRP A 850 34.31 -8.86 -17.45
N GLU A 851 33.52 -8.16 -18.27
CA GLU A 851 33.01 -8.71 -19.53
C GLU A 851 34.14 -9.04 -20.52
N VAL A 852 35.14 -8.15 -20.64
CA VAL A 852 36.34 -8.41 -21.45
C VAL A 852 37.10 -9.64 -20.95
N LYS A 853 37.27 -9.80 -19.63
CA LYS A 853 37.91 -10.98 -19.02
C LYS A 853 37.14 -12.26 -19.30
N ARG A 854 35.81 -12.22 -19.24
CA ARG A 854 34.94 -13.36 -19.55
C ARG A 854 35.10 -13.82 -21.00
N TRP A 855 35.06 -12.89 -21.96
CA TRP A 855 35.21 -13.21 -23.38
C TRP A 855 36.63 -13.72 -23.72
N ARG A 856 37.68 -13.21 -23.05
CA ARG A 856 39.04 -13.76 -23.15
C ARG A 856 39.16 -15.20 -22.66
N ARG A 857 38.48 -15.56 -21.57
CA ARG A 857 38.44 -16.95 -21.08
C ARG A 857 37.75 -17.87 -22.08
N ARG A 858 36.67 -17.40 -22.73
CA ARG A 858 35.98 -18.15 -23.79
C ARG A 858 36.86 -18.38 -25.02
N LEU A 859 37.61 -17.37 -25.46
CA LEU A 859 38.58 -17.52 -26.55
C LEU A 859 39.65 -18.58 -26.22
N LYS A 860 40.12 -18.61 -24.97
CA LYS A 860 41.07 -19.64 -24.50
C LYS A 860 40.48 -21.05 -24.53
N ALA A 861 39.20 -21.20 -24.22
CA ALA A 861 38.50 -22.49 -24.27
C ALA A 861 38.23 -22.99 -25.70
N GLN A 862 38.22 -22.10 -26.69
CA GLN A 862 37.99 -22.45 -28.10
C GLN A 862 39.26 -22.82 -28.88
N LYS A 863 40.46 -22.61 -28.33
CA LYS A 863 41.72 -23.05 -28.96
C LYS A 863 42.06 -24.48 -28.50
N PRO A 864 42.08 -25.50 -29.39
CA PRO A 864 42.41 -26.85 -28.99
C PRO A 864 43.91 -26.98 -28.63
N THR A 865 44.19 -27.57 -27.47
CA THR A 865 45.53 -27.95 -27.02
C THR A 865 46.02 -29.15 -27.82
N LYS A 866 47.05 -28.95 -28.64
CA LYS A 866 47.76 -29.99 -29.40
C LYS A 866 48.83 -30.60 -28.48
N ARG A 867 48.65 -31.86 -28.04
CA ARG A 867 49.66 -32.81 -27.49
C ARG A 867 48.95 -34.17 -27.29
N GLU A 868 49.00 -35.06 -28.28
CA GLU A 868 49.96 -36.17 -28.45
C GLU A 868 49.56 -37.48 -27.73
N HIS A 869 49.12 -38.44 -28.57
CA HIS A 869 49.35 -39.90 -28.56
C HIS A 869 49.41 -40.67 -27.23
N SER A 870 48.44 -41.57 -27.01
CA SER A 870 48.59 -43.04 -27.20
C SER A 870 47.39 -43.79 -26.62
N ALA A 871 46.77 -44.66 -27.43
CA ALA A 871 45.88 -45.73 -26.98
C ALA A 871 46.72 -46.92 -26.44
N PRO A 872 46.14 -47.88 -25.68
CA PRO A 872 45.34 -48.97 -26.28
C PRO A 872 44.08 -49.37 -25.46
N THR A 873 42.93 -49.64 -26.09
CA THR A 873 42.39 -50.93 -26.59
C THR A 873 41.97 -51.96 -25.51
N ALA A 874 40.66 -52.16 -25.34
CA ALA A 874 39.95 -53.46 -25.12
C ALA A 874 38.47 -53.16 -24.77
N THR A 875 37.51 -53.44 -25.66
CA THR A 875 36.66 -54.66 -25.70
C THR A 875 35.74 -54.83 -24.47
N THR A 876 34.42 -54.78 -24.72
CA THR A 876 33.35 -55.73 -24.33
C THR A 876 32.07 -55.00 -23.92
N ALA A 877 30.94 -55.49 -24.43
CA ALA A 877 29.59 -54.96 -24.28
C ALA A 877 28.93 -55.44 -22.95
N PRO A 878 27.59 -55.26 -22.74
CA PRO A 878 27.01 -54.55 -21.61
C PRO A 878 26.42 -55.48 -20.52
N GLN A 879 26.18 -54.98 -19.29
CA GLN A 879 24.98 -55.24 -18.47
C GLN A 879 25.05 -54.72 -17.02
N ASN A 880 23.94 -54.10 -16.61
CA ASN A 880 23.30 -54.06 -15.29
C ASN A 880 24.13 -54.27 -14.01
N THR A 881 24.08 -53.27 -13.11
CA THR A 881 23.83 -53.54 -11.68
C THR A 881 23.25 -52.30 -10.98
N TYR A 882 22.12 -52.48 -10.30
CA TYR A 882 21.58 -51.57 -9.28
C TYR A 882 22.59 -51.39 -8.13
N PRO A 883 22.65 -50.23 -7.45
CA PRO A 883 23.07 -50.16 -6.07
C PRO A 883 21.86 -50.10 -5.14
N GLN A 884 21.71 -51.23 -4.46
CA GLN A 884 21.18 -51.47 -3.12
C GLN A 884 20.98 -50.24 -2.21
N GLN A 885 19.79 -50.20 -1.61
CA GLN A 885 19.49 -49.56 -0.34
C GLN A 885 20.50 -49.95 0.73
N THR A 886 21.02 -48.96 1.43
CA THR A 886 21.46 -49.09 2.83
C THR A 886 20.58 -48.21 3.68
N ASP A 887 19.88 -48.85 4.62
CA ASP A 887 19.07 -48.23 5.64
C ASP A 887 19.87 -47.24 6.50
N GLY A 888 19.29 -46.05 6.65
CA GLY A 888 19.71 -45.02 7.57
C GLY A 888 18.54 -44.06 7.73
N ALA A 889 17.67 -44.34 8.71
CA ALA A 889 16.49 -43.54 9.01
C ALA A 889 16.89 -42.09 9.31
N ALA A 890 16.65 -41.19 8.35
CA ALA A 890 16.66 -39.76 8.54
C ALA A 890 15.27 -39.20 8.19
N ASP A 891 14.71 -38.49 9.16
CA ASP A 891 13.46 -37.74 9.17
C ASP A 891 13.23 -36.93 7.85
N PRO A 892 12.05 -37.00 7.19
CA PRO A 892 11.80 -36.29 5.94
C PRO A 892 11.78 -34.75 6.04
N ARG A 893 12.02 -34.17 7.22
CA ARG A 893 11.88 -32.73 7.50
C ARG A 893 13.03 -31.83 7.02
N HIS A 894 14.11 -32.40 6.44
CA HIS A 894 15.31 -31.63 6.09
C HIS A 894 15.76 -31.69 4.62
N ALA A 895 15.00 -32.34 3.72
CA ALA A 895 15.45 -32.57 2.34
C ALA A 895 15.58 -31.30 1.45
N ASP A 896 15.06 -30.14 1.89
CA ASP A 896 15.00 -28.91 1.09
C ASP A 896 15.86 -27.74 1.61
N ARG A 897 16.64 -27.92 2.70
CA ARG A 897 17.53 -26.87 3.23
C ARG A 897 18.98 -27.10 2.83
N LEU A 898 19.67 -26.03 2.43
CA LEU A 898 21.10 -26.12 2.13
C LEU A 898 21.94 -26.25 3.42
N PRO A 899 23.01 -27.06 3.41
CA PRO A 899 23.98 -27.09 4.51
C PRO A 899 24.59 -25.71 4.75
N ILE A 900 24.90 -25.39 6.01
CA ILE A 900 25.39 -24.06 6.42
C ILE A 900 26.71 -23.70 5.72
N GLU A 901 27.56 -24.69 5.46
CA GLU A 901 28.83 -24.49 4.74
C GLU A 901 28.61 -24.14 3.26
N THR A 902 27.49 -24.59 2.68
CA THR A 902 27.09 -24.21 1.31
C THR A 902 26.53 -22.80 1.29
N LEU A 903 25.75 -22.41 2.31
CA LEU A 903 25.25 -21.06 2.48
C LEU A 903 26.37 -20.04 2.69
N ASP A 904 27.38 -20.35 3.50
CA ASP A 904 28.52 -19.45 3.73
C ASP A 904 29.35 -19.22 2.45
N LYS A 905 29.54 -20.26 1.61
CA LYS A 905 30.19 -20.13 0.30
C LYS A 905 29.39 -19.25 -0.66
N LEU A 906 28.07 -19.41 -0.69
CA LEU A 906 27.18 -18.57 -1.50
C LEU A 906 27.14 -17.13 -0.98
N ALA A 907 27.18 -16.95 0.34
CA ALA A 907 27.21 -15.65 1.00
C ALA A 907 28.48 -14.86 0.66
N ALA A 908 29.65 -15.51 0.59
CA ALA A 908 30.88 -14.84 0.15
C ALA A 908 30.75 -14.24 -1.26
N GLY A 909 30.24 -15.03 -2.22
CA GLY A 909 30.00 -14.54 -3.59
C GLY A 909 28.90 -13.47 -3.67
N ALA A 910 27.84 -13.59 -2.87
CA ALA A 910 26.79 -12.58 -2.80
C ALA A 910 27.31 -11.26 -2.19
N ARG A 911 28.16 -11.32 -1.17
CA ARG A 911 28.79 -10.17 -0.51
C ARG A 911 29.65 -9.37 -1.49
N GLU A 912 30.44 -10.03 -2.34
CA GLU A 912 31.23 -9.35 -3.38
C GLU A 912 30.34 -8.57 -4.36
N ILE A 913 29.25 -9.18 -4.83
CA ILE A 913 28.32 -8.53 -5.77
C ILE A 913 27.58 -7.36 -5.13
N LEU A 914 27.17 -7.50 -3.87
CA LEU A 914 26.51 -6.44 -3.13
C LEU A 914 27.48 -5.29 -2.82
N ALA A 915 28.75 -5.59 -2.51
CA ALA A 915 29.80 -4.59 -2.35
C ALA A 915 30.07 -3.83 -3.66
N ASP A 916 30.13 -4.53 -4.80
CA ASP A 916 30.26 -3.92 -6.13
C ASP A 916 29.04 -3.04 -6.47
N ALA A 917 27.83 -3.48 -6.10
CA ALA A 917 26.60 -2.70 -6.26
C ALA A 917 26.60 -1.44 -5.37
N ALA A 918 27.13 -1.54 -4.15
CA ALA A 918 27.29 -0.41 -3.25
C ALA A 918 28.28 0.63 -3.81
N ARG A 919 29.43 0.17 -4.34
CA ARG A 919 30.48 0.99 -4.98
C ARG A 919 30.01 1.70 -6.25
N SER A 920 29.28 0.99 -7.11
CA SER A 920 28.83 1.52 -8.41
C SER A 920 27.64 2.47 -8.33
N GLY A 921 26.95 2.55 -7.18
CA GLY A 921 25.78 3.42 -6.99
C GLY A 921 24.57 3.07 -7.87
N GLY A 922 24.56 1.87 -8.47
CA GLY A 922 23.53 1.41 -9.42
C GLY A 922 22.14 1.19 -8.79
N ARG A 923 21.19 0.67 -9.58
CA ARG A 923 19.84 0.31 -9.08
C ARG A 923 19.94 -0.78 -8.00
N LEU A 924 19.04 -0.74 -7.01
CA LEU A 924 18.86 -1.81 -6.02
C LEU A 924 18.65 -3.15 -6.72
N LEU A 925 19.16 -4.23 -6.13
CA LEU A 925 19.14 -5.56 -6.73
C LEU A 925 17.92 -6.34 -6.26
N THR A 926 17.27 -7.05 -7.17
CA THR A 926 16.32 -8.12 -6.81
C THR A 926 17.07 -9.44 -6.60
N TRP A 927 16.42 -10.44 -6.00
CA TRP A 927 16.96 -11.80 -5.96
C TRP A 927 17.25 -12.38 -7.36
N GLY A 928 16.47 -12.00 -8.36
CA GLY A 928 16.72 -12.36 -9.76
C GLY A 928 18.01 -11.73 -10.29
N ASP A 929 18.25 -10.45 -9.98
CA ASP A 929 19.49 -9.75 -10.36
C ASP A 929 20.71 -10.34 -9.66
N LEU A 930 20.60 -10.65 -8.36
CA LEU A 930 21.69 -11.29 -7.61
C LEU A 930 22.04 -12.66 -8.20
N ARG A 931 21.05 -13.49 -8.53
CA ARG A 931 21.26 -14.80 -9.19
C ARG A 931 21.92 -14.66 -10.56
N LEU A 932 21.48 -13.69 -11.37
CA LEU A 932 22.05 -13.44 -12.70
C LEU A 932 23.51 -12.98 -12.60
N ARG A 933 23.83 -12.11 -11.63
CA ARG A 933 25.20 -11.61 -11.39
C ARG A 933 26.12 -12.68 -10.81
N MET A 934 25.58 -13.63 -10.05
CA MET A 934 26.30 -14.85 -9.62
C MET A 934 26.49 -15.89 -10.75
N GLY A 935 26.09 -15.58 -12.00
CA GLY A 935 26.27 -16.47 -13.14
C GLY A 935 25.43 -17.74 -13.10
N GLY A 936 24.32 -17.73 -12.35
CA GLY A 936 23.48 -18.92 -12.13
C GLY A 936 23.93 -19.83 -10.98
N GLY A 937 25.02 -19.48 -10.26
CA GLY A 937 25.51 -20.25 -9.11
C GLY A 937 24.63 -20.18 -7.86
N LEU A 938 23.64 -19.28 -7.83
CA LEU A 938 22.68 -19.17 -6.73
C LEU A 938 21.39 -19.94 -7.06
N PRO A 939 21.10 -21.09 -6.41
CA PRO A 939 19.88 -21.86 -6.66
C PRO A 939 18.61 -21.10 -6.23
N HIS A 940 17.45 -21.69 -6.51
CA HIS A 940 16.20 -21.23 -5.89
C HIS A 940 16.21 -21.64 -4.42
N LEU A 941 16.48 -20.66 -3.54
CA LEU A 941 16.56 -20.87 -2.10
C LEU A 941 15.19 -20.80 -1.44
N HIS A 942 14.98 -21.67 -0.45
CA HIS A 942 13.87 -21.55 0.48
C HIS A 942 13.92 -20.18 1.20
N PRO A 943 12.78 -19.54 1.57
CA PRO A 943 12.77 -18.22 2.21
C PRO A 943 13.60 -18.11 3.49
N ASP A 944 13.68 -19.19 4.28
CA ASP A 944 14.54 -19.22 5.48
C ASP A 944 16.03 -19.23 5.09
N ASP A 945 16.42 -19.99 4.06
CA ASP A 945 17.80 -20.05 3.55
C ASP A 945 18.22 -18.74 2.87
N GLN A 946 17.26 -18.01 2.28
CA GLN A 946 17.47 -16.63 1.82
C GLN A 946 17.80 -15.68 2.97
N GLY A 947 17.12 -15.83 4.11
CA GLY A 947 17.41 -15.08 5.33
C GLY A 947 18.80 -15.40 5.87
N GLU A 948 19.11 -16.70 6.03
CA GLU A 948 20.40 -17.18 6.54
C GLU A 948 21.58 -16.77 5.64
N LEU A 949 21.41 -16.82 4.31
CA LEU A 949 22.42 -16.36 3.37
C LEU A 949 22.71 -14.86 3.56
N LEU A 950 21.69 -14.02 3.74
CA LEU A 950 21.90 -12.58 3.94
C LEU A 950 22.45 -12.24 5.32
N VAL A 951 22.09 -13.01 6.35
CA VAL A 951 22.72 -12.92 7.67
C VAL A 951 24.20 -13.30 7.57
N ALA A 952 24.55 -14.35 6.82
CA ALA A 952 25.92 -14.73 6.57
C ALA A 952 26.69 -13.66 5.75
N VAL A 953 26.05 -13.05 4.74
CA VAL A 953 26.60 -11.94 3.96
C VAL A 953 27.02 -10.79 4.87
N ASP A 954 26.22 -10.45 5.87
CA ASP A 954 26.44 -9.28 6.73
C ASP A 954 26.99 -9.61 8.12
N ARG A 955 27.37 -10.86 8.36
CA ARG A 955 27.88 -11.35 9.65
C ARG A 955 29.11 -10.57 10.12
N GLU A 956 29.93 -10.10 9.19
CA GLU A 956 31.15 -9.33 9.44
C GLU A 956 30.97 -7.81 9.24
N THR A 957 29.76 -7.33 8.95
CA THR A 957 29.50 -5.90 8.76
C THR A 957 29.45 -5.19 10.14
N PRO A 958 30.26 -4.14 10.40
CA PRO A 958 30.30 -3.43 11.69
C PRO A 958 28.94 -2.89 12.14
N ALA A 959 28.69 -2.84 13.45
CA ALA A 959 27.35 -2.57 13.98
C ALA A 959 26.85 -1.13 13.75
N ASP A 960 27.78 -0.21 13.50
CA ASP A 960 27.55 1.19 13.15
C ASP A 960 27.44 1.41 11.64
N GLU A 961 27.82 0.44 10.80
CA GLU A 961 27.67 0.51 9.35
C GLU A 961 26.34 -0.10 8.89
N PRO A 962 25.74 0.47 7.81
CA PRO A 962 24.56 -0.12 7.18
C PRO A 962 24.92 -1.48 6.54
N LEU A 963 23.96 -2.38 6.52
CA LEU A 963 24.12 -3.75 5.99
C LEU A 963 24.23 -3.76 4.46
N LEU A 964 25.06 -4.61 3.87
CA LEU A 964 25.12 -4.80 2.42
C LEU A 964 23.81 -5.38 1.87
N SER A 965 23.14 -6.24 2.62
CA SER A 965 21.83 -6.81 2.29
C SER A 965 20.73 -5.75 2.16
N THR A 966 20.97 -4.52 2.63
CA THR A 966 20.07 -3.37 2.44
C THR A 966 19.86 -3.05 0.96
N LEU A 967 20.81 -3.42 0.08
CA LEU A 967 20.70 -3.21 -1.36
C LEU A 967 19.76 -4.20 -2.06
N ILE A 968 19.29 -5.24 -1.36
CA ILE A 968 18.29 -6.16 -1.89
C ILE A 968 16.90 -5.55 -1.69
N ALA A 969 16.19 -5.38 -2.81
CA ALA A 969 14.84 -4.86 -2.86
C ALA A 969 13.87 -5.89 -3.43
N SER A 970 12.59 -5.68 -3.17
CA SER A 970 11.49 -6.39 -3.84
C SER A 970 11.47 -6.05 -5.34
N THR A 971 10.70 -6.81 -6.13
CA THR A 971 10.64 -6.63 -7.60
C THR A 971 10.15 -5.25 -8.05
N ASP A 972 9.37 -4.58 -7.21
CA ASP A 972 8.88 -3.20 -7.35
C ASP A 972 9.86 -2.13 -6.82
N ALA A 973 11.08 -2.52 -6.44
CA ALA A 973 12.10 -1.69 -5.79
C ALA A 973 11.72 -1.15 -4.41
N SER A 974 10.71 -1.72 -3.76
CA SER A 974 10.38 -1.46 -2.35
C SER A 974 11.28 -2.26 -1.39
N LEU A 975 11.16 -1.95 -0.10
CA LEU A 975 11.85 -2.65 0.97
C LEU A 975 11.61 -4.17 0.88
N HIS A 976 12.69 -4.95 0.89
CA HIS A 976 12.56 -6.40 0.93
C HIS A 976 12.14 -6.89 2.33
N TRP A 977 11.16 -7.79 2.41
CA TRP A 977 10.59 -8.27 3.69
C TRP A 977 11.64 -8.92 4.63
N LEU A 978 12.70 -9.52 4.07
CA LEU A 978 13.82 -10.08 4.83
C LEU A 978 14.71 -9.04 5.52
N TYR A 979 14.67 -7.76 5.14
CA TYR A 979 15.53 -6.73 5.74
C TYR A 979 15.39 -6.65 7.26
N ARG A 980 14.14 -6.74 7.75
CA ARG A 980 13.85 -6.73 9.19
C ARG A 980 14.37 -7.99 9.89
N HIS A 981 14.28 -9.13 9.21
CA HIS A 981 14.80 -10.40 9.71
C HIS A 981 16.33 -10.36 9.83
N VAL A 982 17.04 -9.95 8.78
CA VAL A 982 18.51 -9.88 8.77
C VAL A 982 19.03 -8.91 9.84
N ARG A 983 18.43 -7.73 9.98
CA ARG A 983 18.77 -6.78 11.05
C ARG A 983 18.57 -7.38 12.44
N PHE A 984 17.45 -8.06 12.66
CA PHE A 984 17.14 -8.70 13.94
C PHE A 984 18.12 -9.83 14.26
N SER A 985 18.42 -10.70 13.29
CA SER A 985 19.36 -11.82 13.44
C SER A 985 20.80 -11.36 13.69
N LEU A 986 21.19 -10.19 13.16
CA LEU A 986 22.48 -9.54 13.44
C LEU A 986 22.46 -8.64 14.68
N GLY A 987 21.40 -8.67 15.48
CA GLY A 987 21.29 -7.94 16.74
C GLY A 987 21.21 -6.41 16.60
N ARG A 988 20.79 -5.90 15.43
CA ARG A 988 20.61 -4.46 15.19
C ARG A 988 19.34 -3.94 15.88
N GLU A 989 19.33 -2.65 16.20
CA GLU A 989 18.21 -1.99 16.86
C GLU A 989 16.91 -2.13 16.05
N ARG A 990 15.81 -2.35 16.77
CA ARG A 990 14.49 -2.57 16.18
C ARG A 990 13.85 -1.25 15.77
N ILE A 991 13.60 -1.09 14.48
CA ILE A 991 12.94 0.09 13.94
C ILE A 991 11.41 -0.10 13.99
N PRO A 992 10.64 0.91 14.46
CA PRO A 992 9.18 0.90 14.39
C PRO A 992 8.66 0.72 12.96
N ALA A 993 7.50 0.07 12.79
CA ALA A 993 6.96 -0.26 11.46
C ALA A 993 6.65 1.00 10.62
N SER A 994 6.22 2.09 11.26
CA SER A 994 5.94 3.39 10.64
C SER A 994 7.19 4.08 10.08
N GLU A 995 8.37 3.74 10.59
CA GLU A 995 9.64 4.39 10.24
C GLU A 995 10.55 3.48 9.41
N LEU A 996 10.17 2.22 9.21
CA LEU A 996 11.03 1.19 8.64
C LEU A 996 11.44 1.46 7.18
N GLU A 997 10.52 1.94 6.34
CA GLU A 997 10.82 2.30 4.94
C GLU A 997 11.73 3.52 4.85
N ALA A 998 11.45 4.55 5.65
CA ALA A 998 12.27 5.76 5.71
C ALA A 998 13.69 5.43 6.22
N HIS A 999 13.78 4.64 7.29
CA HIS A 999 15.05 4.15 7.84
C HIS A 999 15.84 3.32 6.82
N TRP A 1000 15.18 2.39 6.11
CA TRP A 1000 15.83 1.62 5.05
C TRP A 1000 16.35 2.51 3.91
N ALA A 1001 15.56 3.48 3.46
CA ALA A 1001 16.01 4.43 2.42
C ALA A 1001 17.23 5.24 2.88
N THR A 1002 17.27 5.68 4.14
CA THR A 1002 18.44 6.34 4.73
C THR A 1002 19.66 5.43 4.78
N GLU A 1003 19.49 4.16 5.16
CA GLU A 1003 20.59 3.19 5.23
C GLU A 1003 21.13 2.84 3.82
N VAL A 1004 20.28 2.79 2.78
CA VAL A 1004 20.72 2.63 1.39
C VAL A 1004 21.64 3.79 0.98
N LEU A 1005 21.28 5.03 1.32
CA LEU A 1005 22.08 6.21 1.00
C LEU A 1005 23.40 6.21 1.77
N ARG A 1006 23.34 5.91 3.08
CA ARG A 1006 24.49 5.83 3.96
C ARG A 1006 25.47 4.74 3.51
N LEU A 1007 24.95 3.59 3.08
CA LEU A 1007 25.77 2.49 2.55
C LEU A 1007 26.49 2.92 1.28
N ARG A 1008 25.78 3.52 0.32
CA ARG A 1008 26.40 4.04 -0.91
C ARG A 1008 27.46 5.09 -0.62
N GLN A 1009 27.24 5.95 0.37
CA GLN A 1009 28.21 6.97 0.76
C GLN A 1009 29.50 6.36 1.34
N ILE A 1010 29.37 5.35 2.20
CA ILE A 1010 30.52 4.63 2.78
C ILE A 1010 31.31 3.89 1.69
N TRP A 1011 30.59 3.21 0.81
CA TRP A 1011 31.20 2.40 -0.26
C TRP A 1011 31.58 3.19 -1.49
N ARG A 1012 31.29 4.50 -1.60
CA ARG A 1012 31.80 5.36 -2.69
C ARG A 1012 33.32 5.57 -2.59
N HIS A 1013 33.87 5.45 -1.39
CA HIS A 1013 35.28 5.74 -1.07
C HIS A 1013 36.09 4.51 -0.63
N ARG A 1014 35.45 3.34 -0.54
CA ARG A 1014 36.08 2.02 -0.36
C ARG A 1014 36.09 1.30 -1.70
#